data_AF-M3JBH8-F1
#
_entry.id   AF-M3JBH8-F1
#
_cell.length_a   1.000
_cell.length_b   1.000
_cell.length_c   1.000
_cell.angle_alpha   90.00
_cell.angle_beta   90.00
_cell.angle_gamma   90.00
#
_symmetry.space_group_name_H-M   'P 1'
#
loop_
_entity.id
_entity.type
_entity.pdbx_description
1 polymer ?
#
loop_
_entity_poly.entity_id
_entity_poly.type
_entity_poly.pdbx_seq_one_letter_code
_entity_poly.pdbx_strand_id
1 'polypeptide(L)'
;MSALKILKFFISYKFALCLLFILAAGAGVATFLESIYDTQTAKILVYEARWYECVMGAATLSLLGIIIKTKMWRRFGSFVLHAAFIVIFIGAALTRYFGTEGVLHVRAGESGNEMVSVKPYLQIRTKDAFFEYPLNLTQIGDNNFSFTQTINSKNFTVKFDSYKPAPKGERGTLVVKAGFDGQREQTAKIHGGVGWLGEPSMLNFDGEEIMLTWGSKLVSLPFSIKLIKFELERYPGSQSPSSYSSEVEALSDAGEILAKYKIYMNHPLNLQGFKLFQSSYDADEQGTVLEVNRDPGKIPTYIGYFLLCVGVIGNFFTKNSRFLKLINFIKNSRFSLVAAFIVLGFLNFNANAAEQNESEILKTFAANTAAHANGEFAKLLVQDYAGRIKPLSTEAGEIVNKISGTDSLYGLSAEQIVLGMNLNPALWQEIKIVKIKNGKIKKMLNLSGNYASFRDAFDANGEYKLAAQVEAANEKPLSKRGTLDNDLIKFDERLNIAYLTFKGTFFKFIPVANDPQNAWLSPNDAFNDERVDTNAKSMLNDYLIGLQEGIADNNWSKADSALAALRNYQRTASAEILPSVSRVDAEVFYNRALVFKKLVYFYWILGFAALLLGLASVFLSKRILPLERAILAAFALGFAVHTAALALRWYVSGHAPWSDSYESMIYIGWSGALAGMIFFRSSLLALAAAALLAGIVMLVAHMSFVNPQITNLVPVLKSYWLSIHVSVITASYGFLGLGCVLGLIALGLMAFKNKSNVARLNEQIRYIAAINEASLIIGLCLLALGNFFGGIWANESWGRYWGWDSKETWSYVSILVYAIALHLRFIPKLNSLYVFLIASVFSYGSIAMTYFGVNFYLTGMHSYASGDLPPVHISVYIALGCILLITALAFRGRDVKTI
;
A
#
# COMPACT_ATOMS: atom_id res chain seq x y z
N MET A 1 -32.12 -18.10 -35.11
CA MET A 1 -32.25 -16.72 -34.57
C MET A 1 -31.78 -15.77 -35.68
N SER A 2 -32.55 -14.74 -36.09
CA SER A 2 -32.13 -13.87 -37.21
C SER A 2 -30.81 -13.13 -36.90
N ALA A 3 -29.97 -12.87 -37.91
CA ALA A 3 -28.69 -12.18 -37.75
C ALA A 3 -28.82 -10.85 -36.97
N LEU A 4 -29.93 -10.13 -37.17
CA LEU A 4 -30.25 -8.91 -36.44
C LEU A 4 -30.49 -9.14 -34.93
N LYS A 5 -31.12 -10.27 -34.54
CA LYS A 5 -31.30 -10.63 -33.12
C LYS A 5 -29.96 -10.97 -32.46
N ILE A 6 -29.07 -11.65 -33.19
CA ILE A 6 -27.71 -11.99 -32.73
C ILE A 6 -26.89 -10.72 -32.51
N LEU A 7 -26.85 -9.82 -33.49
CA LEU A 7 -26.16 -8.54 -33.35
C LEU A 7 -26.70 -7.73 -32.16
N LYS A 8 -28.03 -7.63 -32.02
CA LYS A 8 -28.68 -6.92 -30.89
C LYS A 8 -28.28 -7.46 -29.52
N PHE A 9 -27.98 -8.75 -29.40
CA PHE A 9 -27.49 -9.37 -28.17
C PHE A 9 -26.07 -8.93 -27.84
N PHE A 10 -25.15 -9.02 -28.81
CA PHE A 10 -23.73 -8.64 -28.64
C PHE A 10 -23.52 -7.14 -28.35
N ILE A 11 -24.44 -6.27 -28.81
CA ILE A 11 -24.42 -4.82 -28.52
C ILE A 11 -25.37 -4.42 -27.38
N SER A 12 -25.66 -5.34 -26.46
CA SER A 12 -26.53 -5.10 -25.31
C SER A 12 -25.75 -4.84 -24.02
N TYR A 13 -26.30 -4.00 -23.14
CA TYR A 13 -25.73 -3.79 -21.80
C TYR A 13 -25.62 -5.08 -20.99
N LYS A 14 -26.58 -6.02 -21.14
CA LYS A 14 -26.53 -7.31 -20.45
C LYS A 14 -25.28 -8.10 -20.83
N PHE A 15 -24.98 -8.17 -22.13
CA PHE A 15 -23.81 -8.87 -22.62
C PHE A 15 -22.52 -8.17 -22.18
N ALA A 16 -22.43 -6.85 -22.34
CA ALA A 16 -21.27 -6.08 -21.89
C ALA A 16 -20.99 -6.26 -20.39
N LEU A 17 -22.01 -6.14 -19.52
CA LEU A 17 -21.83 -6.33 -18.07
C LEU A 17 -21.44 -7.77 -17.70
N CYS A 18 -21.92 -8.77 -18.44
CA CYS A 18 -21.49 -10.16 -18.26
C CYS A 18 -19.99 -10.32 -18.58
N LEU A 19 -19.52 -9.73 -19.68
CA LEU A 19 -18.10 -9.76 -20.03
C LEU A 19 -17.24 -9.03 -19.00
N LEU A 20 -17.66 -7.85 -18.52
CA LEU A 20 -16.95 -7.15 -17.44
C LEU A 20 -16.88 -7.99 -16.16
N PHE A 21 -17.94 -8.75 -15.84
CA PHE A 21 -17.93 -9.66 -14.69
C PHE A 21 -16.93 -10.81 -14.89
N ILE A 22 -16.89 -11.42 -16.08
CA ILE A 22 -15.93 -12.49 -16.40
C ILE A 22 -14.49 -11.97 -16.31
N LEU A 23 -14.23 -10.75 -16.80
CA LEU A 23 -12.92 -10.11 -16.68
C LEU A 23 -12.53 -9.87 -15.22
N ALA A 24 -13.44 -9.30 -14.42
CA ALA A 24 -13.21 -9.05 -13.01
C ALA A 24 -12.95 -10.35 -12.22
N ALA A 25 -13.77 -11.38 -12.46
CA ALA A 25 -13.62 -12.67 -11.82
C ALA A 25 -12.32 -13.37 -12.24
N GLY A 26 -11.99 -13.37 -13.53
CA GLY A 26 -10.76 -13.93 -14.06
C GLY A 26 -9.52 -13.28 -13.45
N ALA A 27 -9.44 -11.95 -13.48
CA ALA A 27 -8.37 -11.18 -12.85
C ALA A 27 -8.25 -11.46 -11.35
N GLY A 28 -9.36 -11.49 -10.61
CA GLY A 28 -9.36 -11.84 -9.18
C GLY A 28 -8.81 -13.24 -8.93
N VAL A 29 -9.28 -14.25 -9.66
CA VAL A 29 -8.79 -15.64 -9.55
C VAL A 29 -7.30 -15.73 -9.88
N ALA A 30 -6.82 -15.01 -10.88
CA ALA A 30 -5.41 -15.01 -11.28
C ALA A 30 -4.48 -14.57 -10.12
N THR A 31 -4.88 -13.58 -9.32
CA THR A 31 -4.08 -13.17 -8.15
C THR A 31 -3.97 -14.26 -7.07
N PHE A 32 -5.03 -15.06 -6.88
CA PHE A 32 -4.96 -16.20 -5.96
C PHE A 32 -4.12 -17.34 -6.55
N LEU A 33 -4.22 -17.61 -7.85
CA LEU A 33 -3.35 -18.59 -8.53
C LEU A 33 -1.87 -18.21 -8.39
N GLU A 34 -1.55 -16.92 -8.53
CA GLU A 34 -0.19 -16.41 -8.35
C GLU A 34 0.31 -16.60 -6.92
N SER A 35 -0.53 -16.31 -5.93
CA SER A 35 -0.15 -16.48 -4.52
C SER A 35 -0.05 -17.95 -4.08
N ILE A 36 -0.82 -18.86 -4.67
CA ILE A 36 -0.83 -20.29 -4.32
C ILE A 36 0.26 -21.05 -5.07
N TYR A 37 0.49 -20.73 -6.34
CA TYR A 37 1.44 -21.41 -7.22
C TYR A 37 2.62 -20.49 -7.58
N ASP A 38 2.48 -19.69 -8.64
CA ASP A 38 3.46 -18.71 -9.10
C ASP A 38 2.87 -17.75 -10.16
N THR A 39 3.61 -16.67 -10.43
CA THR A 39 3.25 -15.67 -11.46
C THR A 39 3.13 -16.29 -12.85
N GLN A 40 3.92 -17.31 -13.18
CA GLN A 40 3.86 -18.00 -14.48
C GLN A 40 2.50 -18.69 -14.69
N THR A 41 2.04 -19.43 -13.68
CA THR A 41 0.77 -20.15 -13.67
C THR A 41 -0.40 -19.19 -13.87
N ALA A 42 -0.41 -18.05 -13.17
CA ALA A 42 -1.46 -17.04 -13.35
C ALA A 42 -1.46 -16.42 -14.75
N LYS A 43 -0.27 -16.15 -15.33
CA LYS A 43 -0.14 -15.66 -16.71
C LYS A 43 -0.70 -16.66 -17.72
N ILE A 44 -0.29 -17.92 -17.67
CA ILE A 44 -0.70 -18.94 -18.64
C ILE A 44 -2.21 -19.22 -18.57
N LEU A 45 -2.76 -19.36 -17.36
CA LEU A 45 -4.15 -19.75 -17.17
C LEU A 45 -5.14 -18.58 -17.37
N VAL A 46 -4.70 -17.34 -17.14
CA VAL A 46 -5.58 -16.15 -17.21
C VAL A 46 -4.98 -15.01 -18.01
N TYR A 47 -3.93 -14.32 -17.52
CA TYR A 47 -3.55 -13.00 -18.05
C TYR A 47 -3.12 -13.03 -19.52
N GLU A 48 -2.53 -14.12 -19.96
CA GLU A 48 -2.08 -14.38 -21.32
C GLU A 48 -2.90 -15.48 -22.03
N ALA A 49 -3.98 -15.93 -21.41
CA ALA A 49 -4.81 -16.99 -21.93
C ALA A 49 -5.72 -16.48 -23.05
N ARG A 50 -5.83 -17.26 -24.13
CA ARG A 50 -6.67 -16.91 -25.30
C ARG A 50 -8.13 -16.62 -24.92
N TRP A 51 -8.70 -17.36 -23.96
CA TRP A 51 -10.08 -17.14 -23.54
C TRP A 51 -10.27 -15.75 -22.91
N TYR A 52 -9.30 -15.29 -22.11
CA TYR A 52 -9.34 -14.00 -21.44
C TYR A 52 -9.18 -12.87 -22.46
N GLU A 53 -8.23 -13.02 -23.39
CA GLU A 53 -8.06 -12.10 -24.54
C GLU A 53 -9.34 -12.02 -25.41
N CYS A 54 -9.99 -13.15 -25.70
CA CYS A 54 -11.26 -13.18 -26.42
C CYS A 54 -12.38 -12.43 -25.70
N VAL A 55 -12.47 -12.55 -24.37
CA VAL A 55 -13.45 -11.81 -23.56
C VAL A 55 -13.15 -10.30 -23.60
N MET A 56 -11.88 -9.89 -23.51
CA MET A 56 -11.50 -8.48 -23.65
C MET A 56 -11.85 -7.94 -25.04
N GLY A 57 -11.52 -8.67 -26.10
CA GLY A 57 -11.88 -8.30 -27.47
C GLY A 57 -13.39 -8.19 -27.67
N ALA A 58 -14.16 -9.15 -27.17
CA ALA A 58 -15.62 -9.12 -27.20
C ALA A 58 -16.19 -7.93 -26.41
N ALA A 59 -15.58 -7.56 -25.28
CA ALA A 59 -15.99 -6.42 -24.47
C ALA A 59 -15.75 -5.10 -25.22
N THR A 60 -14.60 -4.96 -25.88
CA THR A 60 -14.26 -3.80 -26.72
C THR A 60 -15.21 -3.65 -27.90
N LEU A 61 -15.51 -4.74 -28.62
CA LEU A 61 -16.48 -4.72 -29.73
C LEU A 61 -17.90 -4.41 -29.24
N SER A 62 -18.31 -4.98 -28.10
CA SER A 62 -19.60 -4.68 -27.47
C SER A 62 -19.70 -3.20 -27.09
N LEU A 63 -18.64 -2.64 -26.50
CA LEU A 63 -18.56 -1.23 -26.12
C LEU A 63 -18.68 -0.32 -27.35
N LEU A 64 -17.97 -0.61 -28.43
CA LEU A 64 -18.08 0.12 -29.70
C LEU A 64 -19.52 0.08 -30.23
N GLY A 65 -20.14 -1.09 -30.22
CA GLY A 65 -21.54 -1.27 -30.61
C GLY A 65 -22.51 -0.45 -29.74
N ILE A 66 -22.28 -0.37 -28.43
CA ILE A 66 -23.10 0.43 -27.50
C ILE A 66 -22.91 1.93 -27.75
N ILE A 67 -21.68 2.39 -27.99
CA ILE A 67 -21.37 3.79 -28.34
C ILE A 67 -22.18 4.20 -29.57
N ILE A 68 -22.18 3.36 -30.60
CA ILE A 68 -22.90 3.61 -31.86
C ILE A 68 -24.41 3.59 -31.65
N LYS A 69 -24.92 2.51 -31.05
CA LYS A 69 -26.36 2.30 -30.79
C LYS A 69 -26.99 3.43 -29.97
N THR A 70 -26.25 3.98 -29.00
CA THR A 70 -26.75 5.03 -28.11
C THR A 70 -26.41 6.44 -28.54
N LYS A 71 -25.80 6.60 -29.73
CA LYS A 71 -25.31 7.89 -30.26
C LYS A 71 -24.51 8.67 -29.23
N MET A 72 -23.58 7.97 -28.56
CA MET A 72 -22.91 8.49 -27.37
C MET A 72 -22.15 9.79 -27.65
N TRP A 73 -21.70 10.02 -28.89
CA TRP A 73 -21.05 11.27 -29.36
C TRP A 73 -21.87 12.55 -29.10
N ARG A 74 -23.19 12.44 -28.89
CA ARG A 74 -24.04 13.57 -28.46
C ARG A 74 -23.80 13.98 -27.00
N ARG A 75 -23.07 13.17 -26.23
CA ARG A 75 -22.71 13.35 -24.83
C ARG A 75 -21.18 13.29 -24.71
N PHE A 76 -20.53 14.42 -25.01
CA PHE A 76 -19.07 14.54 -25.12
C PHE A 76 -18.30 13.79 -24.02
N GLY A 77 -18.56 14.09 -22.74
CA GLY A 77 -17.82 13.46 -21.63
C GLY A 77 -17.95 11.94 -21.60
N SER A 78 -19.18 11.43 -21.76
CA SER A 78 -19.42 9.98 -21.81
C SER A 78 -18.74 9.33 -23.02
N PHE A 79 -18.81 9.96 -24.19
CA PHE A 79 -18.22 9.43 -25.41
C PHE A 79 -16.71 9.32 -25.29
N VAL A 80 -16.03 10.41 -24.92
CA VAL A 80 -14.57 10.45 -24.81
C VAL A 80 -14.09 9.47 -23.74
N LEU A 81 -14.78 9.39 -22.58
CA LEU A 81 -14.45 8.46 -21.51
C LEU A 81 -14.48 6.99 -21.98
N HIS A 82 -15.52 6.60 -22.70
CA HIS A 82 -15.64 5.20 -23.15
C HIS A 82 -14.77 4.90 -24.38
N ALA A 83 -14.56 5.87 -25.26
CA ALA A 83 -13.65 5.73 -26.39
C ALA A 83 -12.20 5.56 -25.93
N ALA A 84 -11.81 6.19 -24.82
CA ALA A 84 -10.48 6.04 -24.21
C ALA A 84 -10.13 4.56 -23.94
N PHE A 85 -11.06 3.75 -23.40
CA PHE A 85 -10.82 2.33 -23.14
C PHE A 85 -10.53 1.52 -24.41
N ILE A 86 -11.12 1.90 -25.55
CA ILE A 86 -10.83 1.25 -26.85
C ILE A 86 -9.40 1.57 -27.28
N VAL A 87 -8.97 2.82 -27.14
CA VAL A 87 -7.61 3.26 -27.47
C VAL A 87 -6.58 2.58 -26.55
N ILE A 88 -6.88 2.48 -25.25
CA ILE A 88 -6.04 1.76 -24.28
C ILE A 88 -5.92 0.28 -24.65
N PHE A 89 -7.03 -0.36 -25.06
CA PHE A 89 -6.98 -1.77 -25.48
C PHE A 89 -6.12 -1.99 -26.72
N ILE A 90 -6.16 -1.07 -27.70
CA ILE A 90 -5.26 -1.10 -28.86
C ILE A 90 -3.80 -0.99 -28.41
N GLY A 91 -3.50 -0.07 -27.49
CA GLY A 91 -2.16 0.04 -26.89
C GLY A 91 -1.72 -1.24 -26.20
N ALA A 92 -2.56 -1.81 -25.34
CA ALA A 92 -2.29 -3.07 -24.65
C ALA A 92 -2.04 -4.25 -25.62
N ALA A 93 -2.81 -4.33 -26.71
CA ALA A 93 -2.58 -5.34 -27.75
C ALA A 93 -1.23 -5.15 -28.45
N LEU A 94 -0.86 -3.91 -28.77
CA LEU A 94 0.45 -3.61 -29.37
C LEU A 94 1.61 -3.97 -28.43
N THR A 95 1.50 -3.64 -27.15
CA THR A 95 2.48 -4.05 -26.12
C THR A 95 2.59 -5.58 -26.04
N ARG A 96 1.45 -6.29 -25.98
CA ARG A 96 1.42 -7.76 -25.85
C ARG A 96 2.12 -8.49 -27.00
N TYR A 97 1.85 -8.06 -28.23
CA TYR A 97 2.27 -8.79 -29.44
C TYR A 97 3.59 -8.28 -30.03
N PHE A 98 3.96 -7.03 -29.78
CA PHE A 98 5.16 -6.40 -30.37
C PHE A 98 6.14 -5.82 -29.34
N GLY A 99 5.82 -5.87 -28.05
CA GLY A 99 6.73 -5.43 -26.98
C GLY A 99 7.83 -6.44 -26.68
N THR A 100 9.02 -5.93 -26.34
CA THR A 100 10.18 -6.74 -25.93
C THR A 100 10.74 -6.25 -24.61
N GLU A 101 10.91 -7.18 -23.67
CA GLU A 101 11.39 -6.90 -22.31
C GLU A 101 12.51 -7.89 -21.96
N GLY A 102 13.53 -7.39 -21.27
CA GLY A 102 14.66 -8.17 -20.79
C GLY A 102 15.45 -7.46 -19.70
N VAL A 103 16.47 -8.14 -19.20
CA VAL A 103 17.37 -7.63 -18.15
C VAL A 103 18.80 -7.66 -18.68
N LEU A 104 19.50 -6.53 -18.55
CA LEU A 104 20.90 -6.36 -18.90
C LEU A 104 21.70 -6.19 -17.60
N HIS A 105 22.62 -7.12 -17.34
CA HIS A 105 23.56 -7.02 -16.22
C HIS A 105 24.93 -6.60 -16.75
N VAL A 106 25.54 -5.60 -16.12
CA VAL A 106 26.86 -5.07 -16.52
C VAL A 106 27.67 -4.74 -15.27
N ARG A 107 28.94 -5.17 -15.23
CA ARG A 107 29.87 -4.82 -14.14
C ARG A 107 30.74 -3.62 -14.50
N ALA A 108 31.26 -2.93 -13.49
CA ALA A 108 32.02 -1.70 -13.66
C ALA A 108 33.25 -1.94 -14.57
N GLY A 109 33.43 -1.08 -15.57
CA GLY A 109 34.47 -1.18 -16.59
C GLY A 109 34.09 -2.07 -17.79
N GLU A 110 33.09 -2.94 -17.65
CA GLU A 110 32.63 -3.84 -18.71
C GLU A 110 31.54 -3.19 -19.57
N SER A 111 31.36 -3.76 -20.77
CA SER A 111 30.27 -3.41 -21.68
C SER A 111 29.43 -4.63 -22.02
N GLY A 112 28.11 -4.49 -21.96
CA GLY A 112 27.16 -5.51 -22.39
C GLY A 112 26.26 -5.02 -23.51
N ASN A 113 26.03 -5.86 -24.51
CA ASN A 113 25.09 -5.60 -25.62
C ASN A 113 24.01 -6.68 -25.74
N GLU A 114 23.86 -7.55 -24.75
CA GLU A 114 22.87 -8.62 -24.74
C GLU A 114 22.02 -8.55 -23.48
N MET A 115 20.69 -8.61 -23.65
CA MET A 115 19.76 -8.71 -22.53
C MET A 115 19.20 -10.13 -22.41
N VAL A 116 18.94 -10.58 -21.19
CA VAL A 116 18.25 -11.83 -20.89
C VAL A 116 16.74 -11.59 -21.00
N SER A 117 16.04 -12.32 -21.87
CA SER A 117 14.60 -12.15 -22.09
C SER A 117 13.78 -12.56 -20.86
N VAL A 118 12.66 -11.87 -20.61
CA VAL A 118 11.72 -12.28 -19.54
C VAL A 118 10.93 -13.55 -19.92
N LYS A 119 10.75 -13.81 -21.22
CA LYS A 119 10.06 -15.01 -21.73
C LYS A 119 11.04 -16.19 -21.85
N PRO A 120 10.67 -17.40 -21.40
CA PRO A 120 11.44 -18.61 -21.57
C PRO A 120 11.13 -19.28 -22.92
N TYR A 121 12.14 -19.93 -23.49
CA TYR A 121 12.08 -20.62 -24.77
C TYR A 121 12.65 -22.02 -24.63
N LEU A 122 12.04 -22.99 -25.29
CA LEU A 122 12.70 -24.25 -25.64
C LEU A 122 13.52 -23.98 -26.91
N GLN A 123 14.82 -24.18 -26.84
CA GLN A 123 15.72 -23.99 -27.97
C GLN A 123 16.33 -25.32 -28.38
N ILE A 124 16.32 -25.60 -29.68
CA ILE A 124 16.82 -26.81 -30.30
C ILE A 124 17.92 -26.38 -31.25
N ARG A 125 19.15 -26.78 -30.96
CA ARG A 125 20.32 -26.45 -31.76
C ARG A 125 20.98 -27.72 -32.29
N THR A 126 21.28 -27.71 -33.58
CA THR A 126 22.09 -28.71 -34.26
C THR A 126 23.30 -28.03 -34.87
N LYS A 127 24.15 -28.78 -35.57
CA LYS A 127 25.28 -28.21 -36.31
C LYS A 127 24.82 -27.22 -37.39
N ASP A 128 23.71 -27.50 -38.06
CA ASP A 128 23.28 -26.79 -39.28
C ASP A 128 21.98 -25.98 -39.11
N ALA A 129 21.28 -26.13 -37.99
CA ALA A 129 20.00 -25.45 -37.75
C ALA A 129 19.77 -25.08 -36.27
N PHE A 130 19.00 -24.00 -36.06
CA PHE A 130 18.58 -23.51 -34.75
C PHE A 130 17.10 -23.16 -34.77
N PHE A 131 16.35 -23.67 -33.81
CA PHE A 131 14.92 -23.45 -33.66
C PHE A 131 14.59 -23.06 -32.22
N GLU A 132 13.59 -22.20 -32.05
CA GLU A 132 13.14 -21.79 -30.73
C GLU A 132 11.61 -21.72 -30.68
N TYR A 133 11.05 -22.19 -29.56
CA TYR A 133 9.62 -22.14 -29.28
C TYR A 133 9.40 -21.47 -27.92
N PRO A 134 8.57 -20.42 -27.83
CA PRO A 134 8.16 -19.88 -26.54
C PRO A 134 7.51 -20.98 -25.69
N LEU A 135 8.06 -21.25 -24.51
CA LEU A 135 7.60 -22.36 -23.66
C LEU A 135 7.55 -21.94 -22.20
N ASN A 136 6.37 -21.51 -21.76
CA ASN A 136 6.04 -21.34 -20.35
C ASN A 136 5.37 -22.61 -19.83
N LEU A 137 5.72 -23.02 -18.61
CA LEU A 137 5.15 -24.18 -17.94
C LEU A 137 4.44 -23.73 -16.67
N THR A 138 3.31 -24.35 -16.36
CA THR A 138 2.52 -24.08 -15.16
C THR A 138 2.66 -25.20 -14.13
N GLN A 139 2.48 -24.89 -12.85
CA GLN A 139 2.41 -25.90 -11.80
C GLN A 139 1.11 -26.71 -11.83
N ILE A 140 0.04 -26.18 -12.43
CA ILE A 140 -1.27 -26.81 -12.50
C ILE A 140 -1.93 -26.60 -13.86
N GLY A 141 -2.55 -27.65 -14.39
CA GLY A 141 -3.17 -27.64 -15.71
C GLY A 141 -2.41 -28.51 -16.68
N ASP A 142 -2.58 -28.23 -17.98
CA ASP A 142 -1.97 -29.02 -19.04
C ASP A 142 -0.69 -28.35 -19.57
N ASN A 143 0.45 -29.01 -19.36
CA ASN A 143 1.75 -28.63 -19.89
C ASN A 143 2.12 -29.41 -21.16
N ASN A 144 1.25 -30.30 -21.64
CA ASN A 144 1.58 -31.19 -22.74
C ASN A 144 1.84 -30.40 -24.02
N PHE A 145 2.98 -30.65 -24.65
CA PHE A 145 3.36 -30.06 -25.93
C PHE A 145 4.08 -31.09 -26.80
N SER A 146 4.02 -30.86 -28.11
CA SER A 146 4.77 -31.60 -29.10
C SER A 146 5.20 -30.63 -30.19
N PHE A 147 6.51 -30.40 -30.32
CA PHE A 147 7.09 -29.60 -31.39
C PHE A 147 7.78 -30.52 -32.38
N THR A 148 7.48 -30.37 -33.66
CA THR A 148 8.06 -31.17 -34.74
C THR A 148 8.70 -30.22 -35.73
N GLN A 149 9.96 -30.47 -36.07
CA GLN A 149 10.74 -29.67 -36.99
C GLN A 149 11.53 -30.56 -37.92
N THR A 150 11.62 -30.18 -39.20
CA THR A 150 12.42 -30.93 -40.17
C THR A 150 13.88 -30.53 -40.04
N ILE A 151 14.75 -31.51 -39.76
CA ILE A 151 16.21 -31.39 -39.66
C ILE A 151 16.79 -32.43 -40.62
N ASN A 152 17.64 -32.01 -41.57
CA ASN A 152 18.27 -32.92 -42.54
C ASN A 152 17.28 -33.87 -43.25
N SER A 153 16.14 -33.33 -43.69
CA SER A 153 15.04 -34.05 -44.36
C SER A 153 14.32 -35.13 -43.53
N LYS A 154 14.59 -35.22 -42.22
CA LYS A 154 13.87 -36.06 -41.26
C LYS A 154 13.11 -35.18 -40.27
N ASN A 155 11.93 -35.59 -39.83
CA ASN A 155 11.24 -34.86 -38.77
C ASN A 155 11.82 -35.26 -37.42
N PHE A 156 12.27 -34.26 -36.67
CA PHE A 156 12.65 -34.37 -35.28
C PHE A 156 11.49 -33.86 -34.42
N THR A 157 11.02 -34.69 -33.50
CA THR A 157 9.91 -34.35 -32.61
C THR A 157 10.41 -34.27 -31.17
N VAL A 158 10.03 -33.23 -30.44
CA VAL A 158 10.24 -33.06 -29.00
C VAL A 158 8.88 -33.03 -28.30
N LYS A 159 8.65 -33.98 -27.39
CA LYS A 159 7.41 -34.17 -26.64
C LYS A 159 7.65 -33.92 -25.16
N PHE A 160 6.67 -33.31 -24.52
CA PHE A 160 6.61 -33.20 -23.07
C PHE A 160 6.60 -34.59 -22.41
N ASP A 161 7.33 -34.75 -21.30
CA ASP A 161 7.25 -35.93 -20.44
C ASP A 161 6.85 -35.55 -19.01
N SER A 162 7.60 -34.67 -18.35
CA SER A 162 7.25 -34.17 -17.02
C SER A 162 7.88 -32.81 -16.72
N TYR A 163 7.27 -32.07 -15.79
CA TYR A 163 7.79 -30.80 -15.29
C TYR A 163 7.80 -30.81 -13.77
N LYS A 164 8.96 -30.48 -13.19
CA LYS A 164 9.11 -30.25 -11.76
C LYS A 164 9.39 -28.75 -11.54
N PRO A 165 8.43 -27.99 -10.99
CA PRO A 165 8.67 -26.59 -10.65
C PRO A 165 9.72 -26.47 -9.54
N ALA A 166 10.45 -25.38 -9.57
CA ALA A 166 11.45 -25.05 -8.57
C ALA A 166 10.92 -24.04 -7.55
N PRO A 167 11.41 -24.10 -6.29
CA PRO A 167 11.26 -23.01 -5.34
C PRO A 167 11.75 -21.67 -5.91
N LYS A 168 11.30 -20.57 -5.32
CA LYS A 168 11.70 -19.22 -5.73
C LYS A 168 13.22 -19.05 -5.62
N GLY A 169 13.88 -18.73 -6.74
CA GLY A 169 15.34 -18.58 -6.81
C GLY A 169 16.09 -19.83 -7.27
N GLU A 170 15.39 -20.93 -7.54
CA GLU A 170 15.97 -22.15 -8.11
C GLU A 170 15.50 -22.36 -9.57
N ARG A 171 16.13 -23.29 -10.28
CA ARG A 171 15.80 -23.64 -11.67
C ARG A 171 14.85 -24.82 -11.71
N GLY A 172 13.76 -24.71 -12.46
CA GLY A 172 12.84 -25.82 -12.71
C GLY A 172 13.49 -26.91 -13.55
N THR A 173 12.94 -28.13 -13.49
CA THR A 173 13.38 -29.25 -14.32
C THR A 173 12.29 -29.62 -15.31
N LEU A 174 12.58 -29.50 -16.60
CA LEU A 174 11.76 -29.99 -17.71
C LEU A 174 12.34 -31.31 -18.22
N VAL A 175 11.51 -32.33 -18.31
CA VAL A 175 11.85 -33.60 -18.95
C VAL A 175 11.10 -33.70 -20.27
N VAL A 176 11.83 -33.99 -21.35
CA VAL A 176 11.28 -34.18 -22.70
C VAL A 176 11.73 -35.50 -23.29
N LYS A 177 10.89 -36.07 -24.16
CA LYS A 177 11.24 -37.17 -25.06
C LYS A 177 11.43 -36.61 -26.45
N ALA A 178 12.57 -36.89 -27.06
CA ALA A 178 12.87 -36.39 -28.40
C ALA A 178 13.43 -37.49 -29.30
N GLY A 179 13.16 -37.40 -30.61
CA GLY A 179 13.67 -38.36 -31.59
C GLY A 179 13.26 -38.06 -33.01
N PHE A 180 13.98 -38.65 -33.97
CA PHE A 180 13.63 -38.62 -35.38
C PHE A 180 12.56 -39.65 -35.73
N ASP A 181 11.74 -39.37 -36.75
CA ASP A 181 10.79 -40.34 -37.30
C ASP A 181 11.49 -41.66 -37.66
N GLY A 182 11.00 -42.76 -37.09
CA GLY A 182 11.56 -44.11 -37.30
C GLY A 182 12.73 -44.51 -36.39
N GLN A 183 13.25 -43.61 -35.55
CA GLN A 183 14.26 -43.91 -34.53
C GLN A 183 13.65 -43.96 -33.11
N ARG A 184 14.39 -44.54 -32.15
CA ARG A 184 13.97 -44.60 -30.74
C ARG A 184 14.10 -43.22 -30.08
N GLU A 185 13.03 -42.77 -29.43
CA GLU A 185 13.05 -41.53 -28.63
C GLU A 185 14.05 -41.64 -27.46
N GLN A 186 14.82 -40.56 -27.22
CA GLN A 186 15.69 -40.38 -26.06
C GLN A 186 15.08 -39.37 -25.09
N THR A 187 15.39 -39.50 -23.81
CA THR A 187 14.90 -38.59 -22.76
C THR A 187 15.97 -37.57 -22.40
N ALA A 188 15.63 -36.28 -22.43
CA ALA A 188 16.48 -35.18 -21.98
C ALA A 188 15.91 -34.55 -20.70
N LYS A 189 16.78 -34.30 -19.72
CA LYS A 189 16.46 -33.53 -18.52
C LYS A 189 17.12 -32.15 -18.64
N ILE A 190 16.30 -31.12 -18.69
CA ILE A 190 16.72 -29.75 -18.96
C ILE A 190 16.43 -28.90 -17.73
N HIS A 191 17.44 -28.20 -17.22
CA HIS A 191 17.30 -27.30 -16.08
C HIS A 191 17.26 -25.85 -16.55
N GLY A 192 16.26 -25.11 -16.09
CA GLY A 192 16.11 -23.69 -16.41
C GLY A 192 14.77 -23.12 -15.99
N GLY A 193 14.26 -22.18 -16.78
CA GLY A 193 13.02 -21.45 -16.49
C GLY A 193 13.15 -19.95 -16.69
N VAL A 194 12.14 -19.20 -16.25
CA VAL A 194 12.13 -17.73 -16.38
C VAL A 194 13.26 -17.10 -15.60
N GLY A 195 13.97 -16.18 -16.25
CA GLY A 195 15.08 -15.43 -15.67
C GLY A 195 16.42 -16.19 -15.67
N TRP A 196 16.42 -17.45 -16.11
CA TRP A 196 17.62 -18.29 -16.16
C TRP A 196 17.99 -18.61 -17.60
N LEU A 197 19.27 -18.44 -17.94
CA LEU A 197 19.81 -19.04 -19.15
C LEU A 197 19.74 -20.56 -19.01
N GLY A 198 19.15 -21.22 -20.02
CA GLY A 198 18.93 -22.67 -19.99
C GLY A 198 20.24 -23.45 -20.10
N GLU A 199 20.40 -24.52 -19.30
CA GLU A 199 21.54 -25.43 -19.45
C GLU A 199 21.32 -26.40 -20.61
N PRO A 200 22.34 -26.62 -21.46
CA PRO A 200 22.22 -27.52 -22.60
C PRO A 200 22.21 -28.98 -22.16
N SER A 201 21.18 -29.72 -22.60
CA SER A 201 21.15 -31.17 -22.60
C SER A 201 21.48 -31.66 -24.01
N MET A 202 22.53 -32.47 -24.14
CA MET A 202 22.94 -33.06 -25.43
C MET A 202 22.25 -34.40 -25.66
N LEU A 203 21.68 -34.59 -26.84
CA LEU A 203 21.21 -35.86 -27.38
C LEU A 203 22.02 -36.22 -28.62
N ASN A 204 22.25 -37.50 -28.86
CA ASN A 204 23.00 -37.96 -30.03
C ASN A 204 22.22 -39.04 -30.78
N PHE A 205 21.93 -38.81 -32.06
CA PHE A 205 21.22 -39.73 -32.93
C PHE A 205 22.09 -40.04 -34.15
N ASP A 206 22.63 -41.25 -34.23
CA ASP A 206 23.46 -41.72 -35.36
C ASP A 206 24.61 -40.74 -35.75
N GLY A 207 25.22 -40.07 -34.78
CA GLY A 207 26.31 -39.09 -34.99
C GLY A 207 25.85 -37.64 -35.16
N GLU A 208 24.54 -37.38 -35.15
CA GLU A 208 23.96 -36.04 -35.14
C GLU A 208 23.72 -35.58 -33.69
N GLU A 209 24.50 -34.57 -33.26
CA GLU A 209 24.38 -33.96 -31.94
C GLU A 209 23.28 -32.90 -31.93
N ILE A 210 22.29 -33.08 -31.06
CA ILE A 210 21.17 -32.17 -30.85
C ILE A 210 21.24 -31.62 -29.43
N MET A 211 21.40 -30.32 -29.33
CA MET A 211 21.42 -29.57 -28.08
C MET A 211 20.02 -29.03 -27.79
N LEU A 212 19.49 -29.37 -26.61
CA LEU A 212 18.22 -28.87 -26.10
C LEU A 212 18.46 -27.98 -24.88
N THR A 213 17.97 -26.75 -24.92
CA THR A 213 17.97 -25.83 -23.77
C THR A 213 16.55 -25.35 -23.49
N TRP A 214 16.25 -25.04 -22.23
CA TRP A 214 14.99 -24.42 -21.85
C TRP A 214 15.26 -23.33 -20.81
N GLY A 215 14.89 -22.09 -21.13
CA GLY A 215 15.12 -20.94 -20.27
C GLY A 215 14.97 -19.62 -21.01
N SER A 216 15.23 -18.52 -20.31
CA SER A 216 15.39 -17.21 -20.94
C SER A 216 16.53 -17.22 -21.96
N LYS A 217 16.41 -16.43 -23.02
CA LYS A 217 17.42 -16.32 -24.08
C LYS A 217 18.14 -14.98 -24.04
N LEU A 218 19.34 -14.94 -24.61
CA LEU A 218 20.04 -13.70 -24.89
C LEU A 218 19.45 -13.04 -26.14
N VAL A 219 19.20 -11.74 -26.04
CA VAL A 219 18.71 -10.90 -27.13
C VAL A 219 19.72 -9.77 -27.33
N SER A 220 20.36 -9.74 -28.48
CA SER A 220 21.30 -8.69 -28.84
C SER A 220 20.59 -7.35 -29.02
N LEU A 221 21.18 -6.30 -28.45
CA LEU A 221 20.77 -4.92 -28.54
C LEU A 221 21.54 -4.23 -29.69
N PRO A 222 20.97 -3.22 -30.34
CA PRO A 222 21.63 -2.47 -31.43
C PRO A 222 22.66 -1.43 -30.90
N PHE A 223 23.10 -1.59 -29.66
CA PHE A 223 24.06 -0.76 -28.97
C PHE A 223 24.65 -1.54 -27.78
N SER A 224 25.83 -1.15 -27.33
CA SER A 224 26.43 -1.66 -26.09
C SER A 224 26.27 -0.63 -24.97
N ILE A 225 26.09 -1.09 -23.73
CA ILE A 225 26.11 -0.25 -22.54
C ILE A 225 27.35 -0.60 -21.75
N LYS A 226 28.23 0.38 -21.56
CA LYS A 226 29.39 0.28 -20.67
C LYS A 226 29.05 0.91 -19.32
N LEU A 227 29.25 0.16 -18.24
CA LEU A 227 29.14 0.73 -16.89
C LEU A 227 30.45 1.41 -16.52
N ILE A 228 30.42 2.72 -16.32
CA ILE A 228 31.58 3.48 -15.86
C ILE A 228 31.72 3.33 -14.35
N LYS A 229 30.62 3.55 -13.62
CA LYS A 229 30.58 3.48 -12.16
C LYS A 229 29.15 3.23 -11.67
N PHE A 230 29.02 2.39 -10.66
CA PHE A 230 27.80 2.27 -9.87
C PHE A 230 27.94 3.09 -8.58
N GLU A 231 26.87 3.75 -8.16
CA GLU A 231 26.83 4.54 -6.93
C GLU A 231 25.58 4.21 -6.11
N LEU A 232 25.79 3.82 -4.85
CA LEU A 232 24.75 3.59 -3.85
C LEU A 232 24.79 4.67 -2.79
N GLU A 233 23.82 5.58 -2.81
CA GLU A 233 23.64 6.55 -1.75
C GLU A 233 22.84 5.93 -0.61
N ARG A 234 23.22 6.25 0.63
CA ARG A 234 22.58 5.75 1.85
C ARG A 234 22.05 6.89 2.70
N TYR A 235 21.04 6.59 3.52
CA TYR A 235 20.62 7.53 4.56
C TYR A 235 21.73 7.71 5.61
N PRO A 236 21.94 8.95 6.12
CA PRO A 236 22.96 9.26 7.11
C PRO A 236 23.05 8.25 8.26
N GLY A 237 24.24 7.73 8.56
CA GLY A 237 24.48 6.81 9.67
C GLY A 237 23.81 5.43 9.54
N SER A 238 23.37 5.04 8.34
CA SER A 238 22.66 3.79 8.10
C SER A 238 23.16 3.05 6.85
N GLN A 239 22.82 1.76 6.76
CA GLN A 239 22.97 0.96 5.54
C GLN A 239 21.73 1.00 4.62
N SER A 240 20.73 1.83 4.96
CA SER A 240 19.49 1.90 4.19
C SER A 240 19.72 2.71 2.91
N PRO A 241 19.42 2.16 1.72
CA PRO A 241 19.63 2.87 0.47
C PRO A 241 18.68 4.07 0.34
N SER A 242 19.22 5.25 0.02
CA SER A 242 18.47 6.48 -0.23
C SER A 242 18.31 6.77 -1.72
N SER A 243 19.25 6.30 -2.54
CA SER A 243 19.19 6.26 -4.01
C SER A 243 20.25 5.27 -4.54
N TYR A 244 20.10 4.82 -5.78
CA TYR A 244 21.14 4.05 -6.48
C TYR A 244 21.14 4.41 -7.95
N SER A 245 22.33 4.49 -8.53
CA SER A 245 22.55 5.01 -9.87
C SER A 245 23.72 4.33 -10.59
N SER A 246 23.65 4.34 -11.92
CA SER A 246 24.68 3.83 -12.82
C SER A 246 25.09 4.91 -13.80
N GLU A 247 26.35 5.30 -13.77
CA GLU A 247 26.95 6.11 -14.83
C GLU A 247 27.35 5.21 -15.98
N VAL A 248 26.76 5.45 -17.15
CA VAL A 248 26.92 4.59 -18.32
C VAL A 248 27.33 5.37 -19.57
N GLU A 249 28.08 4.70 -20.44
CA GLU A 249 28.31 5.11 -21.82
C GLU A 249 27.59 4.13 -22.76
N ALA A 250 26.69 4.66 -23.58
CA ALA A 250 26.10 3.90 -24.66
C ALA A 250 27.01 3.98 -25.89
N LEU A 251 27.33 2.84 -26.48
CA LEU A 251 28.27 2.70 -27.59
C LEU A 251 27.55 2.13 -28.82
N SER A 252 27.92 2.59 -30.01
CA SER A 252 27.51 1.98 -31.28
C SER A 252 28.24 0.65 -31.50
N ASP A 253 27.81 -0.13 -32.48
CA ASP A 253 28.52 -1.34 -32.91
C ASP A 253 29.96 -1.04 -33.39
N ALA A 254 30.21 0.19 -33.85
CA ALA A 254 31.53 0.67 -34.23
C ALA A 254 32.37 1.19 -33.05
N GLY A 255 31.83 1.16 -31.82
CA GLY A 255 32.50 1.64 -30.60
C GLY A 255 32.41 3.14 -30.37
N GLU A 256 31.63 3.87 -31.16
CA GLU A 256 31.43 5.32 -30.97
C GLU A 256 30.50 5.61 -29.79
N ILE A 257 30.80 6.63 -29.00
CA ILE A 257 29.96 7.03 -27.87
C ILE A 257 28.69 7.70 -28.41
N LEU A 258 27.56 7.00 -28.29
CA LEU A 258 26.24 7.51 -28.64
C LEU A 258 25.69 8.45 -27.56
N ALA A 259 25.90 8.13 -26.29
CA ALA A 259 25.45 8.94 -25.15
C ALA A 259 26.26 8.63 -23.88
N LYS A 260 26.48 9.66 -23.05
CA LYS A 260 26.88 9.50 -21.64
C LYS A 260 25.68 9.85 -20.78
N TYR A 261 25.30 8.98 -19.85
CA TYR A 261 24.08 9.17 -19.06
C TYR A 261 24.21 8.56 -17.67
N LYS A 262 23.58 9.18 -16.68
CA LYS A 262 23.43 8.62 -15.33
C LYS A 262 22.03 8.06 -15.19
N ILE A 263 21.90 6.74 -15.20
CA ILE A 263 20.63 6.04 -15.00
C ILE A 263 20.38 5.92 -13.50
N TYR A 264 19.24 6.40 -13.01
CA TYR A 264 18.84 6.24 -11.61
C TYR A 264 17.32 6.19 -11.49
N MET A 265 16.81 5.98 -10.27
CA MET A 265 15.37 5.89 -10.03
C MET A 265 14.60 7.06 -10.67
N ASN A 266 13.56 6.73 -11.44
CA ASN A 266 12.70 7.67 -12.18
C ASN A 266 13.39 8.42 -13.35
N HIS A 267 14.64 8.10 -13.70
CA HIS A 267 15.41 8.78 -14.75
C HIS A 267 16.03 7.74 -15.72
N PRO A 268 15.22 7.17 -16.63
CA PRO A 268 15.69 6.16 -17.56
C PRO A 268 16.43 6.74 -18.76
N LEU A 269 17.40 5.97 -19.27
CA LEU A 269 18.00 6.23 -20.57
C LEU A 269 17.04 5.78 -21.68
N ASN A 270 16.73 6.68 -22.61
CA ASN A 270 15.95 6.35 -23.81
C ASN A 270 16.90 6.37 -25.02
N LEU A 271 17.05 5.25 -25.71
CA LEU A 271 17.97 5.12 -26.84
C LEU A 271 17.39 4.20 -27.91
N GLN A 272 17.31 4.67 -29.16
CA GLN A 272 16.85 3.89 -30.31
C GLN A 272 15.53 3.12 -30.10
N GLY A 273 14.60 3.71 -29.34
CA GLY A 273 13.30 3.10 -29.02
C GLY A 273 13.31 2.11 -27.84
N PHE A 274 14.49 1.80 -27.29
CA PHE A 274 14.64 1.09 -26.03
C PHE A 274 14.72 2.08 -24.87
N LYS A 275 14.27 1.61 -23.72
CA LYS A 275 14.41 2.28 -22.45
C LYS A 275 15.14 1.39 -21.46
N LEU A 276 16.09 1.96 -20.73
CA LEU A 276 16.87 1.27 -19.72
C LEU A 276 16.63 1.89 -18.35
N PHE A 277 16.25 1.06 -17.39
CA PHE A 277 15.90 1.44 -16.03
C PHE A 277 16.85 0.77 -15.07
N GLN A 278 17.28 1.50 -14.05
CA GLN A 278 17.92 0.88 -12.92
C GLN A 278 16.91 -0.02 -12.21
N SER A 279 17.16 -1.33 -12.15
CA SER A 279 16.24 -2.29 -11.53
C SER A 279 16.79 -2.75 -10.17
N SER A 280 18.01 -3.28 -10.17
CA SER A 280 18.73 -3.72 -8.97
C SER A 280 20.24 -3.59 -9.17
N TYR A 281 21.02 -4.13 -8.24
CA TYR A 281 22.48 -4.04 -8.23
C TYR A 281 23.07 -5.26 -7.50
N ASP A 282 24.35 -5.52 -7.75
CA ASP A 282 25.07 -6.61 -7.09
C ASP A 282 25.35 -6.26 -5.62
N ALA A 283 25.35 -7.26 -4.74
CA ALA A 283 25.59 -7.05 -3.30
C ALA A 283 27.00 -6.52 -2.98
N ASP A 284 27.96 -6.68 -3.91
CA ASP A 284 29.31 -6.13 -3.83
C ASP A 284 29.43 -4.67 -4.34
N GLU A 285 28.32 -4.08 -4.78
CA GLU A 285 28.21 -2.72 -5.34
C GLU A 285 29.07 -2.49 -6.60
N GLN A 286 29.48 -3.56 -7.29
CA GLN A 286 30.30 -3.47 -8.51
C GLN A 286 29.51 -3.69 -9.81
N GLY A 287 28.25 -4.13 -9.70
CA GLY A 287 27.42 -4.46 -10.85
C GLY A 287 26.06 -3.76 -10.82
N THR A 288 25.58 -3.44 -12.02
CA THR A 288 24.26 -2.87 -12.25
C THR A 288 23.37 -3.84 -12.99
N VAL A 289 22.11 -3.92 -12.57
CA VAL A 289 21.07 -4.67 -13.27
C VAL A 289 20.07 -3.67 -13.84
N LEU A 290 20.02 -3.59 -15.16
CA LEU A 290 19.14 -2.70 -15.91
C LEU A 290 17.97 -3.48 -16.51
N GLU A 291 16.74 -3.05 -16.28
CA GLU A 291 15.58 -3.55 -17.02
C GLU A 291 15.49 -2.80 -18.36
N VAL A 292 15.38 -3.54 -19.45
CA VAL A 292 15.38 -3.02 -20.82
C VAL A 292 14.02 -3.31 -21.45
N ASN A 293 13.33 -2.26 -21.90
CA ASN A 293 12.01 -2.38 -22.54
C ASN A 293 11.96 -1.61 -23.86
N ARG A 294 11.34 -2.20 -24.88
CA ARG A 294 10.83 -1.52 -26.07
C ARG A 294 9.34 -1.83 -26.22
N ASP A 295 8.52 -0.79 -26.04
CA ASP A 295 7.07 -0.91 -26.01
C ASP A 295 6.38 0.00 -27.03
N PRO A 296 5.88 -0.54 -28.16
CA PRO A 296 5.16 0.24 -29.17
C PRO A 296 3.73 0.62 -28.73
N GLY A 297 3.16 -0.07 -27.74
CA GLY A 297 1.80 0.19 -27.24
C GLY A 297 1.71 1.36 -26.27
N LYS A 298 2.84 1.83 -25.73
CA LYS A 298 2.94 3.00 -24.84
C LYS A 298 2.21 4.22 -25.39
N ILE A 299 2.47 4.62 -26.63
CA ILE A 299 1.92 5.88 -27.18
C ILE A 299 0.38 5.82 -27.27
N PRO A 300 -0.24 4.80 -27.89
CA PRO A 300 -1.69 4.66 -27.87
C PRO A 300 -2.27 4.61 -26.46
N THR A 301 -1.65 3.87 -25.53
CA THR A 301 -2.11 3.80 -24.14
C THR A 301 -2.11 5.18 -23.48
N TYR A 302 -1.07 5.99 -23.66
CA TYR A 302 -0.97 7.34 -23.11
C TYR A 302 -1.98 8.31 -23.73
N ILE A 303 -2.25 8.21 -25.04
CA ILE A 303 -3.35 8.93 -25.70
C ILE A 303 -4.68 8.54 -25.06
N GLY A 304 -4.88 7.24 -24.82
CA GLY A 304 -6.02 6.71 -24.11
C GLY A 304 -6.15 7.30 -22.70
N TYR A 305 -5.07 7.38 -21.93
CA TYR A 305 -5.05 7.98 -20.59
C TYR A 305 -5.44 9.47 -20.64
N PHE A 306 -4.88 10.22 -21.59
CA PHE A 306 -5.24 11.61 -21.79
C PHE A 306 -6.74 11.77 -22.13
N LEU A 307 -7.25 10.98 -23.06
CA LEU A 307 -8.68 10.98 -23.41
C LEU A 307 -9.55 10.62 -22.21
N LEU A 308 -9.12 9.67 -21.39
CA LEU A 308 -9.85 9.32 -20.18
C LEU A 308 -9.94 10.51 -19.21
N CYS A 309 -8.85 11.23 -18.97
CA CYS A 309 -8.84 12.47 -18.17
C CYS A 309 -9.84 13.50 -18.72
N VAL A 310 -9.78 13.77 -20.02
CA VAL A 310 -10.70 14.68 -20.71
C VAL A 310 -12.16 14.19 -20.59
N GLY A 311 -12.40 12.89 -20.74
CA GLY A 311 -13.71 12.26 -20.63
C GLY A 311 -14.30 12.35 -19.23
N VAL A 312 -13.50 12.09 -18.19
CA VAL A 312 -13.89 12.24 -16.78
C VAL A 312 -14.29 13.68 -16.50
N ILE A 313 -13.42 14.65 -16.80
CA ILE A 313 -13.69 16.07 -16.59
C ILE A 313 -14.94 16.47 -17.38
N GLY A 314 -15.00 16.12 -18.67
CA GLY A 314 -16.14 16.41 -19.54
C GLY A 314 -17.46 15.84 -19.02
N ASN A 315 -17.47 14.72 -18.30
CA ASN A 315 -18.70 14.11 -17.77
C ASN A 315 -19.36 14.97 -16.68
N PHE A 316 -18.57 15.74 -15.92
CA PHE A 316 -19.08 16.66 -14.90
C PHE A 316 -19.75 17.92 -15.50
N PHE A 317 -19.34 18.32 -16.72
CA PHE A 317 -19.83 19.55 -17.37
C PHE A 317 -20.78 19.32 -18.56
N THR A 318 -20.91 18.07 -19.04
CA THR A 318 -21.80 17.75 -20.17
C THR A 318 -23.27 17.94 -19.78
N LYS A 319 -23.99 18.83 -20.49
CA LYS A 319 -25.42 19.05 -20.30
C LYS A 319 -26.20 17.72 -20.33
N ASN A 320 -27.15 17.55 -19.42
CA ASN A 320 -27.94 16.32 -19.25
C ASN A 320 -27.15 15.05 -18.84
N SER A 321 -25.90 15.17 -18.40
CA SER A 321 -25.17 14.05 -17.79
C SER A 321 -25.92 13.52 -16.56
N ARG A 322 -25.73 12.23 -16.24
CA ARG A 322 -26.35 11.64 -15.04
C ARG A 322 -25.92 12.40 -13.79
N PHE A 323 -24.64 12.74 -13.68
CA PHE A 323 -24.11 13.47 -12.55
C PHE A 323 -24.85 14.79 -12.32
N LEU A 324 -24.99 15.63 -13.36
CA LEU A 324 -25.73 16.88 -13.24
C LEU A 324 -27.21 16.67 -12.89
N LYS A 325 -27.86 15.62 -13.41
CA LYS A 325 -29.23 15.26 -13.03
C LYS A 325 -29.34 14.93 -11.53
N LEU A 326 -28.39 14.16 -11.00
CA LEU A 326 -28.32 13.82 -9.58
C LEU A 326 -28.07 15.06 -8.72
N ILE A 327 -27.09 15.88 -9.08
CA ILE A 327 -26.79 17.12 -8.35
C ILE A 327 -27.99 18.09 -8.38
N ASN A 328 -28.68 18.22 -9.52
CA ASN A 328 -29.88 19.05 -9.62
C ASN A 328 -31.03 18.49 -8.77
N PHE A 329 -31.21 17.17 -8.72
CA PHE A 329 -32.17 16.52 -7.83
C PHE A 329 -31.85 16.81 -6.34
N ILE A 330 -30.57 16.74 -5.97
CA ILE A 330 -30.09 17.04 -4.61
C ILE A 330 -30.30 18.53 -4.26
N LYS A 331 -29.99 19.45 -5.18
CA LYS A 331 -30.15 20.91 -4.98
C LYS A 331 -31.61 21.34 -4.88
N ASN A 332 -32.49 20.78 -5.71
CA ASN A 332 -33.91 21.14 -5.75
C ASN A 332 -34.72 20.50 -4.61
N SER A 333 -34.13 19.54 -3.89
CA SER A 333 -34.69 19.03 -2.64
C SER A 333 -34.48 20.07 -1.54
N ARG A 334 -35.57 20.71 -1.08
CA ARG A 334 -35.56 21.85 -0.13
C ARG A 334 -34.83 21.53 1.18
N PHE A 335 -33.54 21.83 1.26
CA PHE A 335 -32.79 21.90 2.50
C PHE A 335 -31.88 23.13 2.44
N SER A 336 -32.35 24.23 3.04
CA SER A 336 -31.69 25.53 3.00
C SER A 336 -30.33 25.48 3.70
N LEU A 337 -29.43 26.28 3.15
CA LEU A 337 -28.05 26.44 3.56
C LEU A 337 -27.85 27.83 4.09
N VAL A 338 -27.30 27.93 5.30
CA VAL A 338 -26.59 29.13 5.74
C VAL A 338 -25.33 28.69 6.46
N ALA A 339 -24.22 29.27 6.04
CA ALA A 339 -22.92 29.17 6.67
C ALA A 339 -22.80 30.23 7.77
N ALA A 340 -22.14 29.88 8.88
CA ALA A 340 -21.03 30.61 9.51
C ALA A 340 -20.91 30.36 11.03
N PHE A 341 -19.66 30.38 11.47
CA PHE A 341 -19.08 30.41 12.82
C PHE A 341 -18.98 29.13 13.67
N ILE A 342 -17.72 28.86 14.05
CA ILE A 342 -17.19 27.92 15.04
C ILE A 342 -16.78 28.79 16.25
N VAL A 343 -17.42 28.62 17.42
CA VAL A 343 -17.03 27.78 18.58
C VAL A 343 -15.76 28.25 19.31
N LEU A 344 -15.94 28.60 20.58
CA LEU A 344 -15.01 28.20 21.64
C LEU A 344 -15.82 27.70 22.84
N GLY A 345 -15.61 26.44 23.18
CA GLY A 345 -16.23 25.73 24.29
C GLY A 345 -15.52 24.41 24.45
N PHE A 346 -14.26 24.46 24.85
CA PHE A 346 -13.50 23.29 25.29
C PHE A 346 -14.18 22.73 26.54
N LEU A 347 -14.92 21.63 26.39
CA LEU A 347 -15.25 20.76 27.51
C LEU A 347 -14.09 19.78 27.70
N ASN A 348 -13.30 20.06 28.73
CA ASN A 348 -12.38 19.11 29.33
C ASN A 348 -13.18 17.91 29.86
N PHE A 349 -13.13 16.79 29.13
CA PHE A 349 -13.39 15.49 29.74
C PHE A 349 -12.09 15.04 30.42
N ASN A 350 -11.97 15.33 31.71
CA ASN A 350 -11.10 14.54 32.58
C ASN A 350 -11.74 13.16 32.70
N ALA A 351 -11.14 12.18 32.02
CA ALA A 351 -11.38 10.79 32.33
C ALA A 351 -10.68 10.51 33.66
N ASN A 352 -11.46 10.21 34.69
CA ASN A 352 -10.96 9.63 35.93
C ASN A 352 -10.21 8.35 35.58
N ALA A 353 -8.88 8.37 35.70
CA ALA A 353 -8.09 7.17 35.78
C ALA A 353 -8.36 6.57 37.17
N ALA A 354 -8.96 5.39 37.18
CA ALA A 354 -9.01 4.55 38.37
C ALA A 354 -7.56 4.16 38.72
N GLU A 355 -7.07 4.64 39.87
CA GLU A 355 -5.82 4.18 40.46
C GLU A 355 -5.97 2.73 40.92
N GLN A 356 -5.17 1.84 40.35
CA GLN A 356 -4.68 0.66 41.06
C GLN A 356 -3.29 0.99 41.60
N ASN A 357 -3.08 0.65 42.88
CA ASN A 357 -1.82 0.74 43.61
C ASN A 357 -0.63 0.22 42.78
N GLU A 358 0.36 1.07 42.51
CA GLU A 358 1.75 0.65 42.27
C GLU A 358 2.72 1.84 42.47
N SER A 359 3.51 1.71 43.55
CA SER A 359 4.74 2.43 43.97
C SER A 359 4.75 3.97 44.05
N GLU A 360 4.89 4.50 45.27
CA GLU A 360 5.24 5.90 45.59
C GLU A 360 6.48 6.39 44.81
N ILE A 361 7.41 5.49 44.49
CA ILE A 361 8.62 5.78 43.70
C ILE A 361 8.28 6.29 42.30
N LEU A 362 7.27 5.70 41.63
CA LEU A 362 6.89 6.13 40.27
C LEU A 362 6.20 7.48 40.28
N LYS A 363 5.39 7.78 41.31
CA LYS A 363 4.75 9.10 41.45
C LYS A 363 5.79 10.19 41.73
N THR A 364 6.75 9.93 42.62
CA THR A 364 7.85 10.86 42.90
C THR A 364 8.75 11.05 41.69
N PHE A 365 9.09 9.96 40.99
CA PHE A 365 9.86 10.04 39.73
C PHE A 365 9.11 10.84 38.65
N ALA A 366 7.80 10.62 38.50
CA ALA A 366 6.96 11.36 37.56
C ALA A 366 6.97 12.87 37.85
N ALA A 367 6.80 13.26 39.12
CA ALA A 367 6.80 14.67 39.52
C ALA A 367 8.17 15.33 39.34
N ASN A 368 9.25 14.63 39.74
CA ASN A 368 10.61 15.13 39.66
C ASN A 368 11.07 15.32 38.19
N THR A 369 10.85 14.34 37.32
CA THR A 369 11.43 14.33 35.96
C THR A 369 10.63 15.10 34.91
N ALA A 370 9.38 15.49 35.20
CA ALA A 370 8.46 15.98 34.17
C ALA A 370 8.98 17.22 33.42
N ALA A 371 9.62 18.17 34.12
CA ALA A 371 10.12 19.41 33.51
C ALA A 371 11.27 19.13 32.53
N HIS A 372 12.28 18.35 32.96
CA HIS A 372 13.41 17.97 32.12
C HIS A 372 12.98 17.09 30.94
N ALA A 373 12.28 15.99 31.23
CA ALA A 373 11.89 14.99 30.24
C ALA A 373 11.00 15.59 29.14
N ASN A 374 10.05 16.45 29.51
CA ASN A 374 9.14 17.12 28.57
C ASN A 374 9.66 18.48 28.08
N GLY A 375 10.84 18.91 28.53
CA GLY A 375 11.48 20.15 28.13
C GLY A 375 12.63 19.87 27.16
N GLU A 376 13.84 20.10 27.63
CA GLU A 376 15.05 20.06 26.81
C GLU A 376 15.39 18.63 26.35
N PHE A 377 15.10 17.61 27.16
CA PHE A 377 15.30 16.20 26.80
C PHE A 377 14.48 15.80 25.57
N ALA A 378 13.18 16.15 25.54
CA ALA A 378 12.29 15.86 24.42
C ALA A 378 12.76 16.46 23.08
N LYS A 379 13.51 17.58 23.12
CA LYS A 379 14.00 18.31 21.95
C LYS A 379 15.38 17.89 21.48
N LEU A 380 16.10 17.08 22.27
CA LEU A 380 17.39 16.53 21.87
C LEU A 380 17.22 15.71 20.59
N LEU A 381 18.10 15.90 19.60
CA LEU A 381 18.02 15.15 18.36
C LEU A 381 18.74 13.81 18.52
N VAL A 382 18.16 12.77 17.95
CA VAL A 382 18.72 11.42 17.85
C VAL A 382 18.67 10.94 16.41
N GLN A 383 19.68 10.18 15.98
CA GLN A 383 19.70 9.49 14.70
C GLN A 383 19.23 8.04 14.91
N ASP A 384 18.13 7.66 14.26
CA ASP A 384 17.66 6.28 14.34
C ASP A 384 18.45 5.32 13.45
N TYR A 385 18.15 4.02 13.54
CA TYR A 385 18.84 2.97 12.77
C TYR A 385 18.63 3.08 11.24
N ALA A 386 17.59 3.77 10.80
CA ALA A 386 17.28 4.03 9.39
C ALA A 386 17.86 5.38 8.90
N GLY A 387 18.60 6.08 9.76
CA GLY A 387 19.29 7.32 9.48
C GLY A 387 18.42 8.57 9.57
N ARG A 388 17.18 8.49 10.07
CA ARG A 388 16.34 9.67 10.30
C ARG A 388 16.79 10.37 11.57
N ILE A 389 17.11 11.66 11.46
CA ILE A 389 17.37 12.50 12.63
C ILE A 389 16.05 13.12 13.09
N LYS A 390 15.66 12.83 14.33
CA LYS A 390 14.36 13.22 14.90
C LYS A 390 14.49 13.60 16.38
N PRO A 391 13.52 14.34 16.94
CA PRO A 391 13.52 14.65 18.37
C PRO A 391 13.39 13.37 19.20
N LEU A 392 14.02 13.36 20.36
CA LEU A 392 13.96 12.25 21.31
C LEU A 392 12.52 11.99 21.78
N SER A 393 11.64 13.00 21.77
CA SER A 393 10.20 12.80 21.96
C SER A 393 9.61 11.75 21.00
N THR A 394 10.01 11.79 19.72
CA THR A 394 9.55 10.82 18.72
C THR A 394 10.15 9.45 19.00
N GLU A 395 11.46 9.35 19.17
CA GLU A 395 12.15 8.08 19.45
C GLU A 395 11.62 7.42 20.74
N ALA A 396 11.39 8.20 21.80
CA ALA A 396 10.84 7.69 23.04
C ALA A 396 9.42 7.15 22.86
N GLY A 397 8.55 7.90 22.16
CA GLY A 397 7.21 7.45 21.80
C GLY A 397 7.22 6.16 21.00
N GLU A 398 8.14 6.03 20.05
CA GLU A 398 8.34 4.82 19.25
C GLU A 398 8.76 3.61 20.09
N ILE A 399 9.76 3.76 20.95
CA ILE A 399 10.25 2.71 21.85
C ILE A 399 9.11 2.23 22.77
N VAL A 400 8.46 3.16 23.47
CA VAL A 400 7.40 2.82 24.44
C VAL A 400 6.20 2.20 23.75
N ASN A 401 5.80 2.70 22.57
CA ASN A 401 4.71 2.11 21.81
C ASN A 401 5.05 0.70 21.32
N LYS A 402 6.29 0.43 20.86
CA LYS A 402 6.70 -0.92 20.46
C LYS A 402 6.67 -1.90 21.65
N ILE A 403 7.24 -1.52 22.79
CA ILE A 403 7.31 -2.37 24.00
C ILE A 403 5.93 -2.59 24.64
N SER A 404 5.18 -1.52 24.90
CA SER A 404 3.95 -1.53 25.73
C SER A 404 2.65 -1.50 24.90
N GLY A 405 2.73 -1.07 23.64
CA GLY A 405 1.57 -0.81 22.78
C GLY A 405 0.73 0.39 23.21
N THR A 406 1.29 1.31 24.00
CA THR A 406 0.68 2.58 24.41
C THR A 406 1.69 3.73 24.32
N ASP A 407 1.22 4.96 24.30
CA ASP A 407 2.05 6.18 24.20
C ASP A 407 2.48 6.72 25.58
N SER A 408 1.86 6.18 26.64
CA SER A 408 2.15 6.47 28.05
C SER A 408 1.75 5.25 28.89
N LEU A 409 2.36 5.11 30.07
CA LEU A 409 2.06 4.03 31.01
C LEU A 409 2.35 4.52 32.44
N TYR A 410 1.58 4.06 33.43
CA TYR A 410 1.77 4.43 34.85
C TYR A 410 1.74 5.94 35.13
N GLY A 411 1.03 6.72 34.31
CA GLY A 411 0.99 8.19 34.42
C GLY A 411 2.27 8.91 33.93
N LEU A 412 3.24 8.17 33.39
CA LEU A 412 4.49 8.69 32.84
C LEU A 412 4.37 8.91 31.33
N SER A 413 4.97 9.99 30.82
CA SER A 413 5.16 10.16 29.38
C SER A 413 6.19 9.16 28.84
N ALA A 414 6.19 8.95 27.52
CA ALA A 414 7.18 8.08 26.90
C ALA A 414 8.62 8.56 27.17
N GLU A 415 8.84 9.87 27.16
CA GLU A 415 10.12 10.49 27.49
C GLU A 415 10.58 10.15 28.91
N GLN A 416 9.67 10.21 29.89
CA GLN A 416 9.99 9.87 31.29
C GLN A 416 10.29 8.39 31.47
N ILE A 417 9.53 7.51 30.79
CA ILE A 417 9.78 6.07 30.82
C ILE A 417 11.17 5.76 30.28
N VAL A 418 11.50 6.30 29.11
CA VAL A 418 12.76 6.05 28.40
C VAL A 418 13.95 6.65 29.16
N LEU A 419 13.79 7.84 29.74
CA LEU A 419 14.75 8.42 30.66
C LEU A 419 14.97 7.50 31.87
N GLY A 420 13.90 7.03 32.51
CA GLY A 420 13.95 6.12 33.65
C GLY A 420 14.67 4.80 33.35
N MET A 421 14.37 4.18 32.20
CA MET A 421 15.00 2.93 31.75
C MET A 421 16.52 3.05 31.65
N ASN A 422 17.05 4.25 31.35
CA ASN A 422 18.49 4.49 31.24
C ASN A 422 19.12 4.88 32.57
N LEU A 423 18.41 5.65 33.40
CA LEU A 423 18.91 6.10 34.70
C LEU A 423 18.98 4.96 35.72
N ASN A 424 18.00 4.04 35.69
CA ASN A 424 17.97 2.90 36.59
C ASN A 424 17.50 1.62 35.88
N PRO A 425 18.34 1.02 35.02
CA PRO A 425 17.97 -0.18 34.26
C PRO A 425 17.54 -1.35 35.16
N ALA A 426 18.16 -1.50 36.33
CA ALA A 426 17.86 -2.57 37.28
C ALA A 426 16.41 -2.47 37.79
N LEU A 427 15.95 -1.28 38.18
CA LEU A 427 14.57 -1.05 38.58
C LEU A 427 13.60 -1.31 37.42
N TRP A 428 13.91 -0.79 36.23
CA TRP A 428 13.01 -0.85 35.08
C TRP A 428 12.90 -2.26 34.46
N GLN A 429 13.90 -3.13 34.67
CA GLN A 429 13.79 -4.54 34.29
C GLN A 429 12.75 -5.31 35.12
N GLU A 430 12.41 -4.83 36.31
CA GLU A 430 11.41 -5.42 37.21
C GLU A 430 10.00 -4.84 36.97
N ILE A 431 9.88 -3.68 36.31
CA ILE A 431 8.59 -3.03 36.01
C ILE A 431 7.90 -3.75 34.84
N LYS A 432 6.60 -4.02 34.98
CA LYS A 432 5.80 -4.73 33.98
C LYS A 432 5.39 -3.83 32.80
N ILE A 433 6.30 -3.60 31.87
CA ILE A 433 6.07 -2.74 30.69
C ILE A 433 5.90 -3.50 29.37
N VAL A 434 6.39 -4.74 29.27
CA VAL A 434 6.42 -5.51 28.03
C VAL A 434 5.06 -6.15 27.76
N LYS A 435 4.37 -5.74 26.70
CA LYS A 435 3.00 -6.20 26.41
C LYS A 435 2.96 -7.69 26.04
N ILE A 436 2.05 -8.44 26.66
CA ILE A 436 1.74 -9.84 26.33
C ILE A 436 0.25 -10.00 26.03
N LYS A 437 -0.06 -10.33 24.77
CA LYS A 437 -1.44 -10.60 24.33
C LYS A 437 -1.83 -12.07 24.45
N ASN A 438 -0.94 -12.99 24.06
CA ASN A 438 -1.28 -14.39 23.88
C ASN A 438 -1.39 -15.16 25.19
N GLY A 439 -2.52 -15.81 25.44
CA GLY A 439 -2.75 -16.60 26.66
C GLY A 439 -1.82 -17.80 26.82
N LYS A 440 -1.26 -18.36 25.74
CA LYS A 440 -0.28 -19.46 25.83
C LYS A 440 1.09 -18.95 26.29
N ILE A 441 1.55 -17.81 25.77
CA ILE A 441 2.80 -17.17 26.21
C ILE A 441 2.72 -16.82 27.70
N LYS A 442 1.57 -16.27 28.14
CA LYS A 442 1.30 -16.01 29.56
C LYS A 442 1.46 -17.26 30.43
N LYS A 443 0.91 -18.39 29.99
CA LYS A 443 1.05 -19.68 30.69
C LYS A 443 2.51 -20.16 30.71
N MET A 444 3.24 -20.05 29.61
CA MET A 444 4.66 -20.43 29.53
C MET A 444 5.53 -19.62 30.49
N LEU A 445 5.19 -18.34 30.72
CA LEU A 445 5.90 -17.46 31.64
C LEU A 445 5.33 -17.44 33.08
N ASN A 446 4.28 -18.23 33.36
CA ASN A 446 3.55 -18.22 34.64
C ASN A 446 2.99 -16.83 35.03
N LEU A 447 2.46 -16.08 34.06
CA LEU A 447 1.90 -14.75 34.25
C LEU A 447 0.38 -14.71 34.06
N SER A 448 -0.30 -13.84 34.80
CA SER A 448 -1.74 -13.57 34.66
C SER A 448 -2.05 -12.22 34.01
N GLY A 449 -1.11 -11.26 34.06
CA GLY A 449 -1.27 -9.90 33.57
C GLY A 449 -1.22 -9.75 32.05
N ASN A 450 -1.48 -8.52 31.56
CA ASN A 450 -1.31 -8.14 30.15
C ASN A 450 0.09 -7.58 29.85
N TYR A 451 0.92 -7.45 30.88
CA TYR A 451 2.28 -6.97 30.80
C TYR A 451 3.21 -7.90 31.61
N ALA A 452 4.41 -8.09 31.10
CA ALA A 452 5.54 -8.72 31.77
C ALA A 452 6.61 -7.68 32.08
N SER A 453 7.42 -7.96 33.09
CA SER A 453 8.71 -7.32 33.26
C SER A 453 9.74 -7.92 32.30
N PHE A 454 10.88 -7.26 32.12
CA PHE A 454 11.99 -7.87 31.39
C PHE A 454 12.48 -9.12 32.12
N ARG A 455 12.59 -9.05 33.46
CA ARG A 455 13.01 -10.16 34.33
C ARG A 455 12.12 -11.39 34.19
N ASP A 456 10.81 -11.22 34.00
CA ASP A 456 9.86 -12.33 33.88
C ASP A 456 10.22 -13.29 32.72
N ALA A 457 10.84 -12.78 31.66
CA ALA A 457 11.22 -13.54 30.47
C ALA A 457 12.46 -14.44 30.69
N PHE A 458 13.25 -14.18 31.73
CA PHE A 458 14.50 -14.89 32.01
C PHE A 458 14.38 -15.71 33.29
N ASP A 459 15.13 -16.79 33.38
CA ASP A 459 15.21 -17.61 34.59
C ASP A 459 16.26 -17.08 35.58
N ALA A 460 16.50 -17.83 36.67
CA ALA A 460 17.47 -17.45 37.70
C ALA A 460 18.93 -17.45 37.19
N ASN A 461 19.22 -18.19 36.12
CA ASN A 461 20.54 -18.26 35.49
C ASN A 461 20.72 -17.19 34.40
N GLY A 462 19.66 -16.44 34.07
CA GLY A 462 19.66 -15.45 33.00
C GLY A 462 19.37 -16.03 31.61
N GLU A 463 18.91 -17.29 31.53
CA GLU A 463 18.53 -17.90 30.26
C GLU A 463 17.12 -17.48 29.83
N TYR A 464 16.95 -17.25 28.53
CA TYR A 464 15.66 -16.84 27.97
C TYR A 464 14.68 -18.01 27.91
N LYS A 465 13.59 -17.94 28.69
CA LYS A 465 12.62 -19.03 28.85
C LYS A 465 11.91 -19.47 27.57
N LEU A 466 11.86 -18.60 26.55
CA LEU A 466 11.13 -18.85 25.29
C LEU A 466 12.05 -19.06 24.07
N ALA A 467 13.37 -19.18 24.27
CA ALA A 467 14.35 -19.23 23.18
C ALA A 467 14.03 -20.30 22.14
N ALA A 468 13.85 -21.56 22.56
CA ALA A 468 13.58 -22.68 21.66
C ALA A 468 12.26 -22.52 20.87
N GLN A 469 11.23 -21.94 21.48
CA GLN A 469 9.94 -21.71 20.81
C GLN A 469 10.01 -20.56 19.80
N VAL A 470 10.80 -19.51 20.10
CA VAL A 470 11.04 -18.39 19.19
C VAL A 470 11.89 -18.84 17.99
N GLU A 471 12.93 -19.64 18.21
CA GLU A 471 13.76 -20.21 17.15
C GLU A 471 12.91 -21.08 16.21
N ALA A 472 12.14 -22.03 16.75
CA ALA A 472 11.22 -22.86 15.98
C ALA A 472 10.14 -22.05 15.23
N ALA A 473 9.74 -20.88 15.73
CA ALA A 473 8.82 -19.97 15.04
C ALA A 473 9.52 -19.25 13.87
N ASN A 474 10.77 -18.82 14.05
CA ASN A 474 11.57 -18.14 13.04
C ASN A 474 11.94 -19.05 11.86
N GLU A 475 12.22 -20.33 12.11
CA GLU A 475 12.52 -21.33 11.08
C GLU A 475 11.35 -21.64 10.14
N LYS A 476 10.11 -21.35 10.58
CA LYS A 476 8.92 -21.55 9.73
C LYS A 476 8.85 -20.48 8.64
N PRO A 477 8.53 -20.87 7.39
CA PRO A 477 8.14 -19.90 6.36
C PRO A 477 6.96 -19.04 6.81
N LEU A 478 6.96 -17.74 6.48
CA LEU A 478 5.92 -16.78 6.88
C LEU A 478 4.48 -17.28 6.63
N SER A 479 4.25 -17.93 5.49
CA SER A 479 2.95 -18.51 5.11
C SER A 479 2.48 -19.66 6.00
N LYS A 480 3.38 -20.29 6.76
CA LYS A 480 3.12 -21.39 7.68
C LYS A 480 3.12 -20.98 9.15
N ARG A 481 3.40 -19.71 9.47
CA ARG A 481 3.40 -19.20 10.85
C ARG A 481 1.97 -19.01 11.34
N GLY A 482 1.65 -19.60 12.50
CA GLY A 482 0.37 -19.39 13.18
C GLY A 482 0.38 -18.15 14.08
N THR A 483 -0.76 -17.82 14.67
CA THR A 483 -0.89 -16.69 15.61
C THR A 483 0.08 -16.77 16.79
N LEU A 484 0.33 -17.97 17.32
CA LEU A 484 1.29 -18.17 18.41
C LEU A 484 2.72 -17.86 17.97
N ASP A 485 3.11 -18.32 16.77
CA ASP A 485 4.46 -18.11 16.23
C ASP A 485 4.73 -16.60 16.06
N ASN A 486 3.79 -15.88 15.47
CA ASN A 486 3.90 -14.42 15.28
C ASN A 486 3.89 -13.67 16.62
N ASP A 487 3.04 -14.07 17.57
CA ASP A 487 3.00 -13.45 18.90
C ASP A 487 4.29 -13.71 19.70
N LEU A 488 4.94 -14.86 19.52
CA LEU A 488 6.24 -15.19 20.14
C LEU A 488 7.35 -14.30 19.58
N ILE A 489 7.48 -14.23 18.25
CA ILE A 489 8.47 -13.38 17.57
C ILE A 489 8.27 -11.91 17.96
N LYS A 490 7.01 -11.45 18.00
CA LYS A 490 6.69 -10.07 18.40
C LYS A 490 6.96 -9.79 19.87
N PHE A 491 6.80 -10.77 20.76
CA PHE A 491 7.17 -10.63 22.16
C PHE A 491 8.69 -10.57 22.33
N ASP A 492 9.43 -11.41 21.59
CA ASP A 492 10.89 -11.40 21.53
C ASP A 492 11.44 -10.06 21.04
N GLU A 493 10.88 -9.53 19.95
CA GLU A 493 11.24 -8.19 19.42
C GLU A 493 11.08 -7.10 20.48
N ARG A 494 10.00 -7.14 21.27
CA ARG A 494 9.78 -6.17 22.37
C ARG A 494 10.83 -6.27 23.47
N LEU A 495 11.23 -7.50 23.82
CA LEU A 495 12.30 -7.72 24.81
C LEU A 495 13.62 -7.19 24.29
N ASN A 496 13.94 -7.43 23.02
CA ASN A 496 15.16 -6.92 22.40
C ASN A 496 15.17 -5.38 22.37
N ILE A 497 14.05 -4.74 22.01
CA ILE A 497 13.93 -3.27 22.06
C ILE A 497 14.13 -2.77 23.49
N ALA A 498 13.47 -3.37 24.49
CA ALA A 498 13.67 -2.98 25.89
C ALA A 498 15.14 -3.12 26.32
N TYR A 499 15.80 -4.22 25.95
CA TYR A 499 17.21 -4.46 26.22
C TYR A 499 18.12 -3.40 25.60
N LEU A 500 17.93 -3.09 24.32
CA LEU A 500 18.67 -2.05 23.61
C LEU A 500 18.42 -0.65 24.21
N THR A 501 17.22 -0.38 24.71
CA THR A 501 16.91 0.86 25.44
C THR A 501 17.66 0.92 26.77
N PHE A 502 17.73 -0.17 27.54
CA PHE A 502 18.50 -0.23 28.79
C PHE A 502 20.00 0.01 28.58
N LYS A 503 20.52 -0.42 27.42
CA LYS A 503 21.92 -0.23 27.03
C LYS A 503 22.22 1.16 26.46
N GLY A 504 21.21 1.99 26.24
CA GLY A 504 21.38 3.30 25.63
C GLY A 504 21.62 3.26 24.12
N THR A 505 21.44 2.11 23.45
CA THR A 505 21.82 1.92 22.03
C THR A 505 21.01 2.80 21.07
N PHE A 506 19.75 3.11 21.39
CA PHE A 506 18.89 3.98 20.57
C PHE A 506 19.22 5.47 20.72
N PHE A 507 20.03 5.86 21.70
CA PHE A 507 20.31 7.25 22.03
C PHE A 507 21.54 7.77 21.27
N LYS A 508 21.54 7.60 19.95
CA LYS A 508 22.60 8.12 19.10
C LYS A 508 22.41 9.62 18.93
N PHE A 509 22.88 10.42 19.89
CA PHE A 509 22.77 11.89 19.89
C PHE A 509 24.12 12.61 19.82
N ILE A 510 25.23 11.89 19.75
CA ILE A 510 26.57 12.48 19.62
C ILE A 510 27.05 12.33 18.17
N PRO A 511 26.99 13.38 17.33
CA PRO A 511 27.52 13.31 15.97
C PRO A 511 29.04 13.15 15.96
N VAL A 512 29.55 12.37 15.01
CA VAL A 512 30.98 12.34 14.69
C VAL A 512 31.26 13.39 13.62
N ALA A 513 32.00 14.44 13.97
CA ALA A 513 32.29 15.53 13.04
C ALA A 513 33.09 15.02 11.82
N ASN A 514 32.66 15.43 10.61
CA ASN A 514 33.25 15.06 9.33
C ASN A 514 33.27 13.55 9.02
N ASP A 515 32.43 12.74 9.67
CA ASP A 515 32.28 11.34 9.31
C ASP A 515 31.67 11.20 7.90
N PRO A 516 32.26 10.43 6.97
CA PRO A 516 31.76 10.30 5.60
C PRO A 516 30.33 9.79 5.49
N GLN A 517 29.86 9.04 6.50
CA GLN A 517 28.50 8.52 6.56
C GLN A 517 27.58 9.37 7.45
N ASN A 518 28.08 10.45 8.06
CA ASN A 518 27.38 11.25 9.05
C ASN A 518 26.86 10.41 10.23
N ALA A 519 27.69 9.50 10.74
CA ALA A 519 27.33 8.61 11.85
C ALA A 519 27.20 9.36 13.18
N TRP A 520 26.16 9.01 13.96
CA TRP A 520 25.98 9.46 15.34
C TRP A 520 26.12 8.28 16.30
N LEU A 521 26.67 8.55 17.47
CA LEU A 521 27.02 7.55 18.48
C LEU A 521 26.17 7.67 19.73
N SER A 522 25.98 6.54 20.40
CA SER A 522 25.42 6.50 21.76
C SER A 522 26.43 7.06 22.77
N PRO A 523 26.01 7.48 23.98
CA PRO A 523 26.93 7.95 25.02
C PRO A 523 28.10 6.99 25.28
N ASN A 524 27.81 5.69 25.40
CA ASN A 524 28.81 4.67 25.70
C ASN A 524 29.82 4.52 24.54
N ASP A 525 29.34 4.55 23.30
CA ASP A 525 30.22 4.45 22.13
C ASP A 525 31.06 5.72 21.98
N ALA A 526 30.47 6.88 22.24
CA ALA A 526 31.13 8.18 22.10
C ALA A 526 32.32 8.36 23.07
N PHE A 527 32.23 7.86 24.30
CA PHE A 527 33.37 7.90 25.22
C PHE A 527 34.57 7.09 24.70
N ASN A 528 34.28 5.94 24.07
CA ASN A 528 35.29 4.99 23.59
C ASN A 528 35.77 5.28 22.16
N ASP A 529 35.08 6.13 21.40
CA ASP A 529 35.48 6.47 20.02
C ASP A 529 36.45 7.67 20.02
N GLU A 530 37.61 7.48 19.39
CA GLU A 530 38.67 8.50 19.29
C GLU A 530 38.30 9.65 18.34
N ARG A 531 37.33 9.46 17.44
CA ARG A 531 36.88 10.48 16.47
C ARG A 531 35.98 11.53 17.10
N VAL A 532 35.46 11.27 18.30
CA VAL A 532 34.64 12.23 19.05
C VAL A 532 35.55 13.20 19.80
N ASP A 533 35.34 14.49 19.60
CA ASP A 533 36.17 15.51 20.22
C ASP A 533 36.00 15.60 21.75
N THR A 534 37.05 16.08 22.42
CA THR A 534 37.09 16.19 23.88
C THR A 534 36.01 17.13 24.42
N ASN A 535 35.61 18.16 23.67
CA ASN A 535 34.55 19.08 24.10
C ASN A 535 33.20 18.38 24.14
N ALA A 536 32.87 17.59 23.12
CA ALA A 536 31.65 16.77 23.09
C ALA A 536 31.62 15.75 24.24
N LYS A 537 32.77 15.10 24.53
CA LYS A 537 32.89 14.20 25.70
C LYS A 537 32.70 14.94 27.02
N SER A 538 33.23 16.15 27.15
CA SER A 538 33.03 17.00 28.33
C SER A 538 31.56 17.39 28.51
N MET A 539 30.89 17.85 27.45
CA MET A 539 29.47 18.20 27.50
C MET A 539 28.59 17.00 27.86
N LEU A 540 28.93 15.81 27.36
CA LEU A 540 28.26 14.57 27.72
C LEU A 540 28.47 14.23 29.20
N ASN A 541 29.69 14.37 29.71
CA ASN A 541 29.98 14.16 31.13
C ASN A 541 29.21 15.15 32.03
N ASP A 542 29.15 16.44 31.64
CA ASP A 542 28.36 17.46 32.35
C ASP A 542 26.88 17.10 32.37
N TYR A 543 26.35 16.55 31.27
CA TYR A 543 24.98 16.05 31.22
C TYR A 543 24.75 14.88 32.17
N LEU A 544 25.66 13.89 32.20
CA LEU A 544 25.55 12.75 33.12
C LEU A 544 25.60 13.16 34.60
N ILE A 545 26.46 14.13 34.94
CA ILE A 545 26.49 14.71 36.30
C ILE A 545 25.19 15.46 36.60
N GLY A 546 24.71 16.28 35.66
CA GLY A 546 23.45 16.99 35.81
C GLY A 546 22.24 16.06 35.98
N LEU A 547 22.25 14.89 35.34
CA LEU A 547 21.22 13.86 35.52
C LEU A 547 21.22 13.32 36.95
N GLN A 548 22.40 13.06 37.54
CA GLN A 548 22.51 12.59 38.93
C GLN A 548 21.96 13.64 39.92
N GLU A 549 22.33 14.91 39.73
CA GLU A 549 21.81 16.04 40.54
C GLU A 549 20.30 16.22 40.37
N GLY A 550 19.78 16.11 39.13
CA GLY A 550 18.35 16.19 38.84
C GLY A 550 17.55 15.10 39.57
N ILE A 551 18.03 13.86 39.54
CA ILE A 551 17.37 12.74 40.22
C ILE A 551 17.41 12.90 41.74
N ALA A 552 18.57 13.28 42.30
CA ALA A 552 18.77 13.36 43.74
C ALA A 552 18.03 14.55 44.36
N ASP A 553 18.15 15.73 43.75
CA ASP A 553 17.77 17.01 44.35
C ASP A 553 16.61 17.72 43.62
N ASN A 554 16.04 17.11 42.57
CA ASN A 554 15.04 17.73 41.69
C ASN A 554 15.53 19.04 41.04
N ASN A 555 16.84 19.15 40.79
CA ASN A 555 17.48 20.28 40.16
C ASN A 555 18.04 19.92 38.77
N TRP A 556 17.28 20.26 37.73
CA TRP A 556 17.60 19.89 36.35
C TRP A 556 18.41 20.93 35.57
N SER A 557 18.70 22.09 36.18
CA SER A 557 19.32 23.24 35.50
C SER A 557 20.66 22.89 34.83
N LYS A 558 21.49 22.09 35.50
CA LYS A 558 22.78 21.63 34.96
C LYS A 558 22.61 20.67 33.78
N ALA A 559 21.68 19.72 33.89
CA ALA A 559 21.35 18.80 32.81
C ALA A 559 20.80 19.55 31.58
N ASP A 560 19.88 20.50 31.78
CA ASP A 560 19.28 21.31 30.73
C ASP A 560 20.32 22.18 30.02
N SER A 561 21.23 22.79 30.77
CA SER A 561 22.35 23.59 30.24
C SER A 561 23.30 22.74 29.40
N ALA A 562 23.64 21.54 29.86
CA ALA A 562 24.47 20.60 29.11
C ALA A 562 23.78 20.11 27.82
N LEU A 563 22.48 19.82 27.85
CA LEU A 563 21.71 19.48 26.65
C LEU A 563 21.61 20.65 25.67
N ALA A 564 21.56 21.89 26.15
CA ALA A 564 21.60 23.08 25.29
C ALA A 564 22.97 23.20 24.58
N ALA A 565 24.07 22.97 25.30
CA ALA A 565 25.40 22.93 24.72
C ALA A 565 25.54 21.80 23.67
N LEU A 566 25.07 20.59 23.99
CA LEU A 566 25.07 19.46 23.07
C LEU A 566 24.24 19.73 21.80
N ARG A 567 23.09 20.41 21.90
CA ARG A 567 22.29 20.79 20.71
C ARG A 567 23.02 21.80 19.83
N ASN A 568 23.72 22.75 20.43
CA ASN A 568 24.56 23.68 19.67
C ASN A 568 25.69 22.93 18.96
N TYR A 569 26.33 21.99 19.65
CA TYR A 569 27.32 21.09 19.05
C TYR A 569 26.75 20.29 17.88
N GLN A 570 25.56 19.69 18.03
CA GLN A 570 24.87 18.98 16.94
C GLN A 570 24.71 19.87 15.71
N ARG A 571 24.26 21.12 15.91
CA ARG A 571 24.06 22.09 14.84
C ARG A 571 25.36 22.48 14.15
N THR A 572 26.47 22.56 14.87
CA THR A 572 27.79 22.84 14.30
C THR A 572 28.36 21.64 13.55
N ALA A 573 28.25 20.43 14.12
CA ALA A 573 28.85 19.22 13.58
C ALA A 573 28.05 18.57 12.42
N SER A 574 26.75 18.85 12.29
CA SER A 574 25.88 18.21 11.29
C SER A 574 24.86 19.18 10.66
N ALA A 575 25.23 20.45 10.48
CA ALA A 575 24.31 21.51 10.03
C ALA A 575 23.45 21.14 8.81
N GLU A 576 24.04 20.48 7.81
CA GLU A 576 23.42 20.22 6.50
C GLU A 576 22.26 19.21 6.56
N ILE A 577 22.29 18.27 7.51
CA ILE A 577 21.34 17.15 7.58
C ILE A 577 20.28 17.32 8.68
N LEU A 578 20.38 18.38 9.49
CA LEU A 578 19.50 18.57 10.64
C LEU A 578 18.19 19.29 10.29
N PRO A 579 17.05 18.87 10.89
CA PRO A 579 15.80 19.62 10.77
C PRO A 579 15.91 21.00 11.44
N SER A 580 15.19 21.99 10.93
CA SER A 580 15.11 23.33 11.54
C SER A 580 14.55 23.27 12.97
N VAL A 581 14.88 24.25 13.80
CA VAL A 581 14.34 24.34 15.19
C VAL A 581 12.81 24.35 15.19
N SER A 582 12.19 25.10 14.26
CA SER A 582 10.73 25.12 14.11
C SER A 582 10.13 23.76 13.76
N ARG A 583 10.83 22.93 12.97
CA ARG A 583 10.39 21.57 12.63
C ARG A 583 10.49 20.65 13.85
N VAL A 584 11.55 20.77 14.63
CA VAL A 584 11.73 20.04 15.89
C VAL A 584 10.59 20.36 16.87
N ASP A 585 10.31 21.63 17.10
CA ASP A 585 9.22 22.05 17.99
C ASP A 585 7.84 21.59 17.47
N ALA A 586 7.64 21.66 16.14
CA ALA A 586 6.41 21.17 15.51
C ALA A 586 6.23 19.65 15.67
N GLU A 587 7.29 18.86 15.59
CA GLU A 587 7.26 17.40 15.78
C GLU A 587 6.99 17.03 17.24
N VAL A 588 7.65 17.71 18.19
CA VAL A 588 7.37 17.52 19.63
C VAL A 588 5.92 17.87 19.95
N PHE A 589 5.40 18.98 19.41
CA PHE A 589 3.99 19.33 19.55
C PHE A 589 3.07 18.29 18.91
N TYR A 590 3.40 17.82 17.70
CA TYR A 590 2.64 16.78 16.99
C TYR A 590 2.47 15.51 17.82
N ASN A 591 3.56 15.03 18.43
CA ASN A 591 3.58 13.83 19.27
C ASN A 591 2.70 14.00 20.52
N ARG A 592 2.73 15.17 21.16
CA ARG A 592 1.92 15.45 22.37
C ARG A 592 0.45 15.70 22.08
N ALA A 593 0.16 16.39 20.99
CA ALA A 593 -1.19 16.79 20.67
C ALA A 593 -2.10 15.58 20.38
N LEU A 594 -1.53 14.48 19.83
CA LEU A 594 -2.22 13.24 19.48
C LEU A 594 -3.53 13.50 18.71
N VAL A 595 -3.50 14.44 17.76
CA VAL A 595 -4.69 15.01 17.13
C VAL A 595 -5.51 13.94 16.41
N PHE A 596 -4.85 13.05 15.66
CA PHE A 596 -5.53 11.98 14.92
C PHE A 596 -6.29 11.01 15.84
N LYS A 597 -5.68 10.61 16.97
CA LYS A 597 -6.33 9.76 17.99
C LYS A 597 -7.57 10.42 18.59
N LYS A 598 -7.49 11.73 18.89
CA LYS A 598 -8.64 12.51 19.38
C LYS A 598 -9.74 12.67 18.33
N LEU A 599 -9.35 12.85 17.06
CA LEU A 599 -10.30 12.97 15.94
C LEU A 599 -11.11 11.69 15.74
N VAL A 600 -10.57 10.49 16.04
CA VAL A 600 -11.32 9.23 15.98
C VAL A 600 -12.59 9.33 16.83
N TYR A 601 -12.42 9.65 18.13
CA TYR A 601 -13.54 9.77 19.06
C TYR A 601 -14.49 10.91 18.69
N PHE A 602 -13.93 12.04 18.24
CA PHE A 602 -14.72 13.17 17.78
C PHE A 602 -15.67 12.80 16.64
N TYR A 603 -15.16 12.19 15.57
CA TYR A 603 -15.99 11.77 14.43
C TYR A 603 -16.98 10.68 14.79
N TRP A 604 -16.63 9.75 15.69
CA TRP A 604 -17.56 8.74 16.19
C TRP A 604 -18.74 9.35 16.93
N ILE A 605 -18.47 10.17 17.96
CA ILE A 605 -19.51 10.82 18.76
C ILE A 605 -20.41 11.67 17.86
N LEU A 606 -19.80 12.48 16.99
CA LEU A 606 -20.52 13.34 16.06
C LEU A 606 -21.34 12.53 15.05
N GLY A 607 -20.79 11.45 14.51
CA GLY A 607 -21.44 10.59 13.54
C GLY A 607 -22.66 9.87 14.12
N PHE A 608 -22.55 9.30 15.33
CA PHE A 608 -23.69 8.69 16.01
C PHE A 608 -24.73 9.73 16.43
N ALA A 609 -24.33 10.89 16.93
CA ALA A 609 -25.27 11.97 17.26
C ALA A 609 -26.04 12.44 16.02
N ALA A 610 -25.34 12.65 14.89
CA ALA A 610 -25.94 13.01 13.61
C ALA A 610 -26.86 11.90 13.08
N LEU A 611 -26.49 10.62 13.25
CA LEU A 611 -27.32 9.49 12.84
C LEU A 611 -28.61 9.43 13.66
N LEU A 612 -28.52 9.50 14.99
CA LEU A 612 -29.67 9.45 15.89
C LEU A 612 -30.61 10.64 15.65
N LEU A 613 -30.07 11.86 15.52
CA LEU A 613 -30.88 13.04 15.21
C LEU A 613 -31.48 12.95 13.80
N GLY A 614 -30.71 12.47 12.82
CA GLY A 614 -31.18 12.20 11.46
C GLY A 614 -32.36 11.23 11.46
N LEU A 615 -32.22 10.08 12.11
CA LEU A 615 -33.30 9.10 12.25
C LEU A 615 -34.49 9.68 13.02
N ALA A 616 -34.27 10.36 14.15
CA ALA A 616 -35.33 11.00 14.92
C ALA A 616 -36.12 12.02 14.07
N SER A 617 -35.43 12.86 13.29
CA SER A 617 -36.08 13.81 12.39
C SER A 617 -36.91 13.11 11.30
N VAL A 618 -36.38 11.99 10.79
CA VAL A 618 -37.03 11.17 9.77
C VAL A 618 -38.17 10.33 10.31
N PHE A 619 -38.19 9.92 11.58
CA PHE A 619 -39.27 9.09 12.14
C PHE A 619 -40.31 9.90 12.92
N LEU A 620 -39.91 10.96 13.63
CA LEU A 620 -40.78 11.80 14.46
C LEU A 620 -41.33 13.05 13.75
N SER A 621 -40.88 13.34 12.52
CA SER A 621 -41.25 14.54 11.75
C SER A 621 -40.92 15.87 12.44
N LYS A 622 -40.05 15.88 13.45
CA LYS A 622 -39.62 17.09 14.16
C LYS A 622 -38.16 17.38 13.82
N ARG A 623 -37.88 18.59 13.33
CA ARG A 623 -36.52 19.06 13.07
C ARG A 623 -36.10 20.07 14.12
N ILE A 624 -34.88 19.91 14.64
CA ILE A 624 -34.29 20.81 15.63
C ILE A 624 -33.17 21.59 14.93
N LEU A 625 -33.55 22.57 14.11
CA LEU A 625 -32.63 23.29 13.22
C LEU A 625 -31.38 23.86 13.91
N PRO A 626 -31.43 24.41 15.14
CA PRO A 626 -30.22 24.88 15.83
C PRO A 626 -29.22 23.76 16.09
N LEU A 627 -29.71 22.57 16.49
CA LEU A 627 -28.86 21.41 16.75
C LEU A 627 -28.27 20.84 15.46
N GLU A 628 -29.05 20.82 14.37
CA GLU A 628 -28.54 20.40 13.06
C GLU A 628 -27.39 21.30 12.57
N ARG A 629 -27.54 22.63 12.75
CA ARG A 629 -26.48 23.61 12.43
C ARG A 629 -25.26 23.44 13.32
N ALA A 630 -25.45 23.18 14.61
CA ALA A 630 -24.36 22.93 15.54
C ALA A 630 -23.54 21.68 15.15
N ILE A 631 -24.21 20.59 14.76
CA ILE A 631 -23.56 19.37 14.28
C ILE A 631 -22.77 19.64 12.99
N LEU A 632 -23.33 20.40 12.04
CA LEU A 632 -22.62 20.77 10.82
C LEU A 632 -21.39 21.64 11.10
N ALA A 633 -21.50 22.63 12.00
CA ALA A 633 -20.38 23.47 12.43
C ALA A 633 -19.28 22.66 13.13
N ALA A 634 -19.67 21.73 14.02
CA ALA A 634 -18.74 20.80 14.65
C ALA A 634 -18.05 19.91 13.61
N PHE A 635 -18.78 19.39 12.62
CA PHE A 635 -18.18 18.58 11.55
C PHE A 635 -17.16 19.38 10.73
N ALA A 636 -17.50 20.63 10.37
CA ALA A 636 -16.60 21.53 9.67
C ALA A 636 -15.35 21.87 10.50
N LEU A 637 -15.48 22.06 11.81
CA LEU A 637 -14.35 22.24 12.72
C LEU A 637 -13.46 21.01 12.73
N GLY A 638 -14.03 19.82 12.94
CA GLY A 638 -13.29 18.56 12.93
C GLY A 638 -12.55 18.34 11.63
N PHE A 639 -13.18 18.65 10.49
CA PHE A 639 -12.55 18.60 9.17
C PHE A 639 -11.40 19.61 9.02
N ALA A 640 -11.54 20.84 9.53
CA ALA A 640 -10.47 21.83 9.52
C ALA A 640 -9.27 21.38 10.39
N VAL A 641 -9.54 20.85 11.59
CA VAL A 641 -8.52 20.29 12.49
C VAL A 641 -7.82 19.08 11.84
N HIS A 642 -8.58 18.20 11.18
CA HIS A 642 -8.03 17.06 10.44
C HIS A 642 -7.10 17.54 9.31
N THR A 643 -7.52 18.55 8.54
CA THR A 643 -6.71 19.14 7.47
C THR A 643 -5.43 19.77 8.02
N ALA A 644 -5.51 20.51 9.13
CA ALA A 644 -4.36 21.11 9.78
C ALA A 644 -3.40 20.05 10.34
N ALA A 645 -3.91 18.94 10.89
CA ALA A 645 -3.09 17.84 11.38
C ALA A 645 -2.34 17.12 10.24
N LEU A 646 -2.96 16.94 9.08
CA LEU A 646 -2.30 16.43 7.88
C LEU A 646 -1.21 17.39 7.38
N ALA A 647 -1.49 18.69 7.34
CA ALA A 647 -0.50 19.70 6.96
C ALA A 647 0.68 19.75 7.94
N LEU A 648 0.42 19.62 9.24
CA LEU A 648 1.46 19.52 10.26
C LEU A 648 2.33 18.26 10.06
N ARG A 649 1.70 17.10 9.81
CA ARG A 649 2.45 15.85 9.54
C ARG A 649 3.28 15.95 8.26
N TRP A 650 2.77 16.59 7.22
CA TRP A 650 3.55 16.89 6.01
C TRP A 650 4.78 17.75 6.36
N TYR A 651 4.58 18.85 7.10
CA TYR A 651 5.68 19.72 7.49
C TYR A 651 6.76 18.98 8.31
N VAL A 652 6.36 18.12 9.25
CA VAL A 652 7.26 17.31 10.09
C VAL A 652 8.02 16.26 9.27
N SER A 653 7.33 15.47 8.45
CA SER A 653 7.93 14.36 7.68
C SER A 653 8.77 14.84 6.48
N GLY A 654 8.48 16.02 5.92
CA GLY A 654 9.17 16.54 4.74
C GLY A 654 8.72 15.94 3.42
N HIS A 655 7.71 15.08 3.46
CA HIS A 655 7.01 14.58 2.29
C HIS A 655 5.51 14.59 2.58
N ALA A 656 4.70 14.43 1.54
CA ALA A 656 3.27 14.36 1.76
C ALA A 656 2.88 13.07 2.51
N PRO A 657 1.91 13.13 3.46
CA PRO A 657 1.64 12.04 4.39
C PRO A 657 0.70 11.02 3.77
N TRP A 658 1.24 10.22 2.85
CA TRP A 658 0.59 9.05 2.25
C TRP A 658 1.61 8.00 1.80
N SER A 659 2.77 7.90 2.46
CA SER A 659 3.83 6.96 2.10
C SER A 659 3.61 5.56 2.69
N ASP A 660 2.89 5.47 3.81
CA ASP A 660 2.62 4.24 4.53
C ASP A 660 1.11 3.98 4.73
N SER A 661 0.78 2.85 5.38
CA SER A 661 -0.61 2.45 5.65
C SER A 661 -1.32 3.37 6.64
N TYR A 662 -0.63 3.85 7.69
CA TYR A 662 -1.22 4.76 8.68
C TYR A 662 -1.62 6.08 8.03
N GLU A 663 -0.69 6.68 7.32
CA GLU A 663 -0.84 7.93 6.59
C GLU A 663 -1.97 7.85 5.55
N SER A 664 -1.96 6.77 4.76
CA SER A 664 -3.00 6.52 3.77
C SER A 664 -4.39 6.36 4.41
N MET A 665 -4.54 5.66 5.54
CA MET A 665 -5.83 5.49 6.21
C MET A 665 -6.37 6.81 6.77
N ILE A 666 -5.52 7.64 7.36
CA ILE A 666 -5.91 8.98 7.82
C ILE A 666 -6.38 9.82 6.63
N TYR A 667 -5.65 9.77 5.52
CA TYR A 667 -6.03 10.48 4.30
C TYR A 667 -7.35 9.95 3.69
N ILE A 668 -7.61 8.64 3.72
CA ILE A 668 -8.90 8.06 3.32
C ILE A 668 -10.02 8.61 4.23
N GLY A 669 -9.80 8.67 5.55
CA GLY A 669 -10.75 9.28 6.48
C GLY A 669 -11.02 10.75 6.17
N TRP A 670 -9.97 11.52 5.86
CA TRP A 670 -10.07 12.91 5.44
C TRP A 670 -10.85 13.08 4.14
N SER A 671 -10.60 12.25 3.13
CA SER A 671 -11.30 12.31 1.84
C SER A 671 -12.78 11.93 1.95
N GLY A 672 -13.12 10.98 2.82
CA GLY A 672 -14.51 10.68 3.19
C GLY A 672 -15.21 11.85 3.86
N ALA A 673 -14.52 12.55 4.78
CA ALA A 673 -15.04 13.75 5.41
C ALA A 673 -15.20 14.92 4.41
N LEU A 674 -14.24 15.10 3.50
CA LEU A 674 -14.28 16.07 2.41
C LEU A 674 -15.49 15.85 1.50
N ALA A 675 -15.78 14.59 1.14
CA ALA A 675 -16.95 14.24 0.35
C ALA A 675 -18.25 14.67 1.06
N GLY A 676 -18.33 14.46 2.38
CA GLY A 676 -19.40 14.98 3.24
C GLY A 676 -19.55 16.50 3.20
N MET A 677 -18.43 17.22 3.32
CA MET A 677 -18.40 18.70 3.30
C MET A 677 -18.86 19.29 1.97
N ILE A 678 -18.32 18.82 0.84
CA ILE A 678 -18.55 19.43 -0.48
C ILE A 678 -19.99 19.21 -0.95
N PHE A 679 -20.47 17.96 -0.88
CA PHE A 679 -21.67 17.57 -1.62
C PHE A 679 -22.91 17.44 -0.74
N PHE A 680 -22.75 17.21 0.57
CA PHE A 680 -23.81 16.62 1.38
C PHE A 680 -24.14 17.37 2.67
N ARG A 681 -23.67 18.63 2.77
CA ARG A 681 -23.92 19.58 3.89
C ARG A 681 -25.39 19.80 4.27
N SER A 682 -26.33 19.36 3.44
CA SER A 682 -27.77 19.53 3.63
C SER A 682 -28.47 18.32 4.27
N SER A 683 -27.77 17.20 4.50
CA SER A 683 -28.36 15.99 5.10
C SER A 683 -27.56 15.48 6.30
N LEU A 684 -28.23 15.41 7.45
CA LEU A 684 -27.67 14.83 8.67
C LEU A 684 -27.29 13.37 8.51
N LEU A 685 -28.07 12.58 7.75
CA LEU A 685 -27.75 11.17 7.52
C LEU A 685 -26.51 11.02 6.63
N ALA A 686 -26.29 11.94 5.70
CA ALA A 686 -25.07 11.94 4.89
C ALA A 686 -23.85 12.44 5.66
N LEU A 687 -24.03 13.45 6.51
CA LEU A 687 -23.00 13.93 7.44
C LEU A 687 -22.61 12.82 8.44
N ALA A 688 -23.60 12.11 8.98
CA ALA A 688 -23.39 10.95 9.84
C ALA A 688 -22.59 9.86 9.12
N ALA A 689 -22.94 9.55 7.87
CA ALA A 689 -22.21 8.57 7.08
C ALA A 689 -20.73 8.96 6.86
N ALA A 690 -20.47 10.24 6.54
CA ALA A 690 -19.11 10.75 6.37
C ALA A 690 -18.30 10.74 7.67
N ALA A 691 -18.90 11.16 8.78
CA ALA A 691 -18.28 11.13 10.10
C ALA A 691 -17.98 9.69 10.56
N LEU A 692 -18.95 8.78 10.43
CA LEU A 692 -18.75 7.37 10.79
C LEU A 692 -17.68 6.71 9.93
N LEU A 693 -17.66 6.97 8.62
CA LEU A 693 -16.59 6.46 7.75
C LEU A 693 -15.22 6.97 8.19
N ALA A 694 -15.07 8.29 8.36
CA ALA A 694 -13.81 8.89 8.80
C ALA A 694 -13.36 8.30 10.15
N GLY A 695 -14.29 8.17 11.09
CA GLY A 695 -14.06 7.56 12.39
C GLY A 695 -13.64 6.08 12.30
N ILE A 696 -14.28 5.27 11.48
CA ILE A 696 -13.96 3.85 11.31
C ILE A 696 -12.57 3.68 10.69
N VAL A 697 -12.28 4.37 9.59
CA VAL A 697 -10.99 4.19 8.88
C VAL A 697 -9.83 4.67 9.75
N MET A 698 -9.97 5.81 10.44
CA MET A 698 -8.93 6.28 11.35
C MET A 698 -8.79 5.40 12.60
N LEU A 699 -9.87 4.76 13.08
CA LEU A 699 -9.75 3.78 14.17
C LEU A 699 -8.88 2.59 13.73
N VAL A 700 -9.08 2.11 12.49
CA VAL A 700 -8.25 1.03 11.93
C VAL A 700 -6.79 1.46 11.82
N ALA A 701 -6.51 2.73 11.48
CA ALA A 701 -5.15 3.27 11.45
C ALA A 701 -4.43 3.16 12.82
N HIS A 702 -5.16 3.16 13.93
CA HIS A 702 -4.58 3.05 15.27
C HIS A 702 -4.58 1.62 15.82
N MET A 703 -4.90 0.61 14.99
CA MET A 703 -4.79 -0.79 15.39
C MET A 703 -3.34 -1.26 15.40
N SER A 704 -3.03 -2.25 16.25
CA SER A 704 -1.64 -2.66 16.54
C SER A 704 -0.85 -3.31 15.40
N PHE A 705 -1.45 -3.49 14.23
CA PHE A 705 -0.79 -4.00 13.03
C PHE A 705 -0.40 -2.88 12.06
N VAL A 706 -0.81 -1.65 12.34
CA VAL A 706 -0.46 -0.45 11.56
C VAL A 706 0.61 0.33 12.32
N ASN A 707 1.65 0.77 11.62
CA ASN A 707 2.75 1.53 12.21
C ASN A 707 2.54 3.05 11.98
N PRO A 708 2.35 3.88 13.02
CA PRO A 708 2.16 5.32 12.89
C PRO A 708 3.45 6.14 12.69
N GLN A 709 4.61 5.48 12.74
CA GLN A 709 5.94 6.09 12.65
C GLN A 709 6.14 6.91 11.38
N ILE A 710 6.96 7.96 11.48
CA ILE A 710 7.42 8.73 10.32
C ILE A 710 8.78 8.19 9.93
N THR A 711 8.85 7.52 8.78
CA THR A 711 10.06 6.88 8.26
C THR A 711 10.62 7.62 7.06
N ASN A 712 11.91 7.40 6.77
CA ASN A 712 12.52 7.84 5.51
C ASN A 712 11.85 7.16 4.30
N LEU A 713 11.77 7.87 3.18
CA LEU A 713 11.21 7.31 1.94
C LEU A 713 12.18 6.33 1.28
N VAL A 714 11.73 5.14 0.91
CA VAL A 714 12.55 4.27 0.05
C VAL A 714 12.74 4.92 -1.35
N PRO A 715 13.83 4.65 -2.07
CA PRO A 715 14.22 5.40 -3.27
C PRO A 715 13.11 5.54 -4.33
N VAL A 716 12.38 4.46 -4.59
CA VAL A 716 11.30 4.43 -5.59
C VAL A 716 10.14 5.38 -5.25
N LEU A 717 9.94 5.71 -3.96
CA LEU A 717 8.87 6.61 -3.53
C LEU A 717 9.20 8.09 -3.71
N LYS A 718 10.46 8.44 -4.03
CA LYS A 718 10.89 9.82 -4.31
C LYS A 718 10.47 10.24 -5.72
N SER A 719 9.16 10.31 -5.96
CA SER A 719 8.56 10.69 -7.25
C SER A 719 7.32 11.56 -7.08
N TYR A 720 7.23 12.60 -7.91
CA TYR A 720 6.04 13.45 -8.00
C TYR A 720 4.81 12.68 -8.51
N TRP A 721 4.99 11.80 -9.50
CA TRP A 721 3.89 11.01 -10.05
C TRP A 721 3.30 10.03 -9.04
N LEU A 722 4.15 9.42 -8.21
CA LEU A 722 3.66 8.56 -7.14
C LEU A 722 2.75 9.34 -6.18
N SER A 723 3.16 10.55 -5.81
CA SER A 723 2.37 11.39 -4.91
C SER A 723 0.99 11.73 -5.50
N ILE A 724 0.91 12.05 -6.81
CA ILE A 724 -0.36 12.22 -7.51
C ILE A 724 -1.16 10.92 -7.54
N HIS A 725 -0.53 9.82 -7.93
CA HIS A 725 -1.17 8.51 -8.03
C HIS A 725 -1.83 8.11 -6.72
N VAL A 726 -1.05 8.08 -5.63
CA VAL A 726 -1.50 7.62 -4.31
C VAL A 726 -2.58 8.53 -3.77
N SER A 727 -2.43 9.86 -3.85
CA SER A 727 -3.46 10.79 -3.37
C SER A 727 -4.79 10.64 -4.12
N VAL A 728 -4.77 10.55 -5.46
CA VAL A 728 -6.00 10.43 -6.26
C VAL A 728 -6.68 9.08 -6.03
N ILE A 729 -5.91 7.98 -6.01
CA ILE A 729 -6.48 6.64 -5.85
C ILE A 729 -7.01 6.41 -4.43
N THR A 730 -6.30 6.87 -3.39
CA THR A 730 -6.76 6.73 -2.00
C THR A 730 -7.94 7.64 -1.68
N ALA A 731 -8.00 8.85 -2.27
CA ALA A 731 -9.17 9.71 -2.16
C ALA A 731 -10.43 9.01 -2.71
N SER A 732 -10.29 8.20 -3.76
CA SER A 732 -11.41 7.41 -4.31
C SER A 732 -12.05 6.51 -3.25
N TYR A 733 -11.24 5.90 -2.37
CA TYR A 733 -11.73 4.97 -1.34
C TYR A 733 -12.62 5.68 -0.31
N GLY A 734 -12.37 6.96 -0.02
CA GLY A 734 -13.24 7.77 0.83
C GLY A 734 -14.62 8.00 0.22
N PHE A 735 -14.69 8.35 -1.08
CA PHE A 735 -15.96 8.51 -1.79
C PHE A 735 -16.71 7.17 -1.92
N LEU A 736 -16.03 6.10 -2.31
CA LEU A 736 -16.62 4.78 -2.46
C LEU A 736 -17.09 4.20 -1.12
N GLY A 737 -16.33 4.42 -0.05
CA GLY A 737 -16.69 4.05 1.33
C GLY A 737 -17.90 4.83 1.84
N LEU A 738 -18.00 6.11 1.49
CA LEU A 738 -19.16 6.92 1.84
C LEU A 738 -20.43 6.36 1.17
N GLY A 739 -20.32 5.96 -0.10
CA GLY A 739 -21.36 5.24 -0.81
C GLY A 739 -21.81 3.95 -0.10
N CYS A 740 -20.88 3.17 0.44
CA CYS A 740 -21.20 1.97 1.22
C CYS A 740 -22.02 2.31 2.47
N VAL A 741 -21.58 3.27 3.29
CA VAL A 741 -22.29 3.64 4.53
C VAL A 741 -23.67 4.24 4.23
N LEU A 742 -23.78 5.11 3.22
CA LEU A 742 -25.06 5.63 2.74
C LEU A 742 -25.99 4.50 2.23
N GLY A 743 -25.42 3.51 1.56
CA GLY A 743 -26.11 2.31 1.11
C GLY A 743 -26.73 1.54 2.26
N LEU A 744 -25.95 1.29 3.31
CA LEU A 744 -26.42 0.63 4.54
C LEU A 744 -27.52 1.43 5.24
N ILE A 745 -27.38 2.75 5.37
CA ILE A 745 -28.42 3.61 5.95
C ILE A 745 -29.71 3.51 5.14
N ALA A 746 -29.63 3.62 3.81
CA ALA A 746 -30.82 3.56 2.94
C ALA A 746 -31.50 2.18 2.96
N LEU A 747 -30.73 1.08 3.00
CA LEU A 747 -31.27 -0.27 3.18
C LEU A 747 -31.93 -0.42 4.56
N GLY A 748 -31.34 0.14 5.62
CA GLY A 748 -31.96 0.23 6.94
C GLY A 748 -33.31 0.96 6.89
N LEU A 749 -33.38 2.13 6.23
CA LEU A 749 -34.64 2.85 6.04
C LEU A 749 -35.68 2.02 5.26
N MET A 750 -35.27 1.23 4.27
CA MET A 750 -36.17 0.31 3.57
C MET A 750 -36.71 -0.79 4.51
N ALA A 751 -35.87 -1.33 5.39
CA ALA A 751 -36.27 -2.37 6.35
C ALA A 751 -37.33 -1.89 7.35
N PHE A 752 -37.27 -0.62 7.76
CA PHE A 752 -38.22 -0.01 8.71
C PHE A 752 -39.43 0.67 8.05
N LYS A 753 -39.65 0.43 6.76
CA LYS A 753 -40.77 1.02 6.02
C LYS A 753 -42.11 0.37 6.38
N ASN A 754 -43.12 1.18 6.68
CA ASN A 754 -44.48 0.75 6.97
C ASN A 754 -45.50 1.69 6.31
N LYS A 755 -46.80 1.40 6.46
CA LYS A 755 -47.86 2.19 5.81
C LYS A 755 -47.90 3.66 6.26
N SER A 756 -47.52 3.97 7.50
CA SER A 756 -47.60 5.34 8.04
C SER A 756 -46.41 6.23 7.64
N ASN A 757 -45.24 5.64 7.35
CA ASN A 757 -44.02 6.39 7.04
C ASN A 757 -43.55 6.29 5.58
N VAL A 758 -44.26 5.55 4.72
CA VAL A 758 -43.84 5.19 3.34
C VAL A 758 -43.47 6.40 2.47
N ALA A 759 -44.29 7.47 2.46
CA ALA A 759 -44.04 8.62 1.61
C ALA A 759 -42.73 9.33 1.98
N ARG A 760 -42.58 9.63 3.28
CA ARG A 760 -41.41 10.28 3.86
C ARG A 760 -40.13 9.46 3.70
N LEU A 761 -40.18 8.15 3.99
CA LEU A 761 -39.01 7.29 3.82
C LEU A 761 -38.63 7.13 2.35
N ASN A 762 -39.60 7.03 1.43
CA ASN A 762 -39.29 6.97 0.00
C ASN A 762 -38.56 8.23 -0.48
N GLU A 763 -38.93 9.42 -0.02
CA GLU A 763 -38.21 10.66 -0.35
C GLU A 763 -36.78 10.65 0.20
N GLN A 764 -36.60 10.27 1.47
CA GLN A 764 -35.28 10.19 2.09
C GLN A 764 -34.38 9.15 1.43
N ILE A 765 -34.92 7.97 1.11
CA ILE A 765 -34.20 6.92 0.39
C ILE A 765 -33.75 7.41 -0.99
N ARG A 766 -34.62 8.10 -1.73
CA ARG A 766 -34.26 8.68 -3.04
C ARG A 766 -33.16 9.72 -2.90
N TYR A 767 -33.24 10.58 -1.88
CA TYR A 767 -32.22 11.58 -1.61
C TYR A 767 -30.86 10.97 -1.27
N ILE A 768 -30.83 10.00 -0.34
CA ILE A 768 -29.61 9.26 0.02
C ILE A 768 -29.06 8.47 -1.17
N ALA A 769 -29.93 7.83 -1.97
CA ALA A 769 -29.51 7.11 -3.16
C ALA A 769 -28.90 8.03 -4.23
N ALA A 770 -29.40 9.26 -4.39
CA ALA A 770 -28.79 10.23 -5.30
C ALA A 770 -27.38 10.64 -4.85
N ILE A 771 -27.22 10.89 -3.54
CA ILE A 771 -25.94 11.19 -2.91
C ILE A 771 -24.97 10.02 -3.10
N ASN A 772 -25.42 8.80 -2.83
CA ASN A 772 -24.66 7.57 -3.01
C ASN A 772 -24.20 7.42 -4.48
N GLU A 773 -25.12 7.54 -5.45
CA GLU A 773 -24.78 7.42 -6.87
C GLU A 773 -23.81 8.51 -7.33
N ALA A 774 -23.97 9.76 -6.89
CA ALA A 774 -23.03 10.84 -7.18
C ALA A 774 -21.65 10.57 -6.60
N SER A 775 -21.59 10.08 -5.35
CA SER A 775 -20.34 9.72 -4.67
C SER A 775 -19.62 8.57 -5.38
N LEU A 776 -20.35 7.52 -5.79
CA LEU A 776 -19.81 6.40 -6.57
C LEU A 776 -19.27 6.84 -7.93
N ILE A 777 -19.95 7.77 -8.62
CA ILE A 777 -19.45 8.30 -9.90
C ILE A 777 -18.12 9.02 -9.69
N ILE A 778 -18.01 9.89 -8.67
CA ILE A 778 -16.76 10.59 -8.35
C ILE A 778 -15.67 9.59 -7.95
N GLY A 779 -16.00 8.66 -7.05
CA GLY A 779 -15.09 7.62 -6.60
C GLY A 779 -14.58 6.75 -7.75
N LEU A 780 -15.44 6.28 -8.66
CA LEU A 780 -15.01 5.50 -9.82
C LEU A 780 -14.12 6.33 -10.77
N CYS A 781 -14.44 7.61 -10.97
CA CYS A 781 -13.60 8.50 -11.76
C CYS A 781 -12.21 8.69 -11.13
N LEU A 782 -12.12 8.94 -9.83
CA LEU A 782 -10.86 9.06 -9.10
C LEU A 782 -10.09 7.73 -9.10
N LEU A 783 -10.77 6.60 -8.91
CA LEU A 783 -10.16 5.27 -8.94
C LEU A 783 -9.55 4.98 -10.31
N ALA A 784 -10.28 5.29 -11.39
CA ALA A 784 -9.78 5.14 -12.75
C ALA A 784 -8.57 6.06 -12.99
N LEU A 785 -8.70 7.37 -12.75
CA LEU A 785 -7.59 8.32 -12.95
C LEU A 785 -6.36 7.96 -12.12
N GLY A 786 -6.56 7.63 -10.85
CA GLY A 786 -5.51 7.17 -9.95
C GLY A 786 -4.79 5.96 -10.53
N ASN A 787 -5.52 4.92 -10.94
CA ASN A 787 -4.93 3.73 -11.56
C ASN A 787 -4.02 4.06 -12.76
N PHE A 788 -4.44 4.99 -13.62
CA PHE A 788 -3.65 5.37 -14.80
C PHE A 788 -2.47 6.30 -14.49
N PHE A 789 -2.60 7.21 -13.51
CA PHE A 789 -1.44 7.94 -12.98
C PHE A 789 -0.40 6.98 -12.38
N GLY A 790 -0.87 5.86 -11.80
CA GLY A 790 -0.02 4.75 -11.37
C GLY A 790 0.74 4.11 -12.52
N GLY A 791 0.07 3.86 -13.65
CA GLY A 791 0.73 3.37 -14.87
C GLY A 791 1.75 4.35 -15.46
N ILE A 792 1.52 5.67 -15.36
CA ILE A 792 2.52 6.67 -15.76
C ILE A 792 3.76 6.59 -14.87
N TRP A 793 3.55 6.57 -13.54
CA TRP A 793 4.63 6.40 -12.56
C TRP A 793 5.40 5.09 -12.78
N ALA A 794 4.70 3.95 -12.93
CA ALA A 794 5.33 2.65 -13.16
C ALA A 794 6.19 2.64 -14.44
N ASN A 795 5.77 3.33 -15.49
CA ASN A 795 6.58 3.43 -16.72
C ASN A 795 7.82 4.35 -16.58
N GLU A 796 7.80 5.29 -15.62
CA GLU A 796 8.96 6.11 -15.29
C GLU A 796 9.92 5.39 -14.32
N SER A 797 9.39 4.58 -13.40
CA SER A 797 10.18 3.87 -12.39
C SER A 797 10.69 2.51 -12.86
N TRP A 798 9.88 1.73 -13.58
CA TRP A 798 10.12 0.32 -13.95
C TRP A 798 10.04 0.06 -15.45
N GLY A 799 9.74 1.08 -16.25
CA GLY A 799 9.74 0.95 -17.71
C GLY A 799 8.58 0.23 -18.34
N ARG A 800 7.54 -0.10 -17.57
CA ARG A 800 6.27 -0.59 -18.06
C ARG A 800 5.12 0.14 -17.39
N TYR A 801 4.06 0.41 -18.14
CA TYR A 801 2.87 1.06 -17.58
C TYR A 801 1.88 0.08 -16.92
N TRP A 802 2.08 -1.23 -17.10
CA TRP A 802 1.24 -2.28 -16.53
C TRP A 802 2.04 -3.58 -16.38
N GLY A 803 1.90 -4.26 -15.24
CA GLY A 803 2.67 -5.47 -14.91
C GLY A 803 1.85 -6.65 -14.38
N TRP A 804 0.52 -6.55 -14.26
CA TRP A 804 -0.36 -7.56 -13.63
C TRP A 804 -0.04 -7.86 -12.16
N ASP A 805 0.66 -6.96 -11.47
CA ASP A 805 0.88 -7.06 -10.03
C ASP A 805 -0.46 -7.13 -9.27
N SER A 806 -0.51 -7.86 -8.15
CA SER A 806 -1.74 -8.03 -7.37
C SER A 806 -2.46 -6.71 -7.06
N LYS A 807 -1.75 -5.60 -6.78
CA LYS A 807 -2.40 -4.31 -6.51
C LYS A 807 -2.99 -3.67 -7.77
N GLU A 808 -2.24 -3.68 -8.87
CA GLU A 808 -2.71 -3.20 -10.18
C GLU A 808 -3.92 -4.02 -10.65
N THR A 809 -3.86 -5.34 -10.48
CA THR A 809 -4.95 -6.23 -10.86
C THR A 809 -6.21 -5.98 -10.03
N TRP A 810 -6.08 -5.78 -8.72
CA TRP A 810 -7.24 -5.50 -7.86
C TRP A 810 -7.81 -4.08 -8.01
N SER A 811 -7.01 -3.08 -8.38
CA SER A 811 -7.55 -1.77 -8.78
C SER A 811 -8.35 -1.88 -10.08
N TYR A 812 -7.88 -2.66 -11.06
CA TYR A 812 -8.65 -2.99 -12.27
C TYR A 812 -9.96 -3.72 -11.95
N VAL A 813 -9.93 -4.76 -11.11
CA VAL A 813 -11.13 -5.46 -10.64
C VAL A 813 -12.11 -4.48 -9.98
N SER A 814 -11.63 -3.60 -9.11
CA SER A 814 -12.47 -2.59 -8.46
C SER A 814 -13.11 -1.62 -9.45
N ILE A 815 -12.40 -1.16 -10.47
CA ILE A 815 -12.96 -0.33 -11.56
C ILE A 815 -14.10 -1.08 -12.25
N LEU A 816 -13.91 -2.35 -12.59
CA LEU A 816 -14.93 -3.17 -13.25
C LEU A 816 -16.17 -3.40 -12.37
N VAL A 817 -15.97 -3.71 -11.09
CA VAL A 817 -17.07 -3.94 -10.12
C VAL A 817 -17.93 -2.69 -9.98
N TYR A 818 -17.31 -1.51 -9.77
CA TYR A 818 -18.06 -0.25 -9.68
C TYR A 818 -18.66 0.20 -11.01
N ALA A 819 -17.99 -0.09 -12.15
CA ALA A 819 -18.58 0.12 -13.46
C ALA A 819 -19.85 -0.71 -13.63
N ILE A 820 -19.85 -1.99 -13.25
CA ILE A 820 -21.05 -2.84 -13.25
C ILE A 820 -22.12 -2.23 -12.36
N ALA A 821 -21.80 -1.90 -11.10
CA ALA A 821 -22.75 -1.34 -10.13
C ALA A 821 -23.50 -0.10 -10.67
N LEU A 822 -22.79 0.85 -11.28
CA LEU A 822 -23.39 2.07 -11.85
C LEU A 822 -24.16 1.84 -13.16
N HIS A 823 -23.89 0.75 -13.87
CA HIS A 823 -24.51 0.45 -15.16
C HIS A 823 -25.67 -0.55 -15.10
N LEU A 824 -25.90 -1.21 -13.96
CA LEU A 824 -27.06 -2.10 -13.74
C LEU A 824 -28.41 -1.43 -14.08
N ARG A 825 -28.52 -0.11 -13.90
CA ARG A 825 -29.70 0.70 -14.25
C ARG A 825 -30.13 0.59 -15.72
N PHE A 826 -29.22 0.24 -16.63
CA PHE A 826 -29.53 0.08 -18.05
C PHE A 826 -30.22 -1.26 -18.38
N ILE A 827 -30.33 -2.15 -17.40
CA ILE A 827 -31.08 -3.40 -17.50
C ILE A 827 -32.45 -3.20 -16.84
N PRO A 828 -33.57 -3.21 -17.58
CA PRO A 828 -34.89 -2.90 -17.02
C PRO A 828 -35.28 -3.72 -15.77
N LYS A 829 -34.94 -5.01 -15.73
CA LYS A 829 -35.21 -5.89 -14.57
C LYS A 829 -34.35 -5.60 -13.34
N LEU A 830 -33.22 -4.92 -13.50
CA LEU A 830 -32.28 -4.59 -12.42
C LEU A 830 -32.29 -3.10 -12.08
N ASN A 831 -33.08 -2.29 -12.81
CA ASN A 831 -33.21 -0.86 -12.59
C ASN A 831 -34.13 -0.56 -11.38
N SER A 832 -33.60 -0.77 -10.18
CA SER A 832 -34.26 -0.42 -8.92
C SER A 832 -33.25 0.17 -7.94
N LEU A 833 -33.72 1.04 -7.04
CA LEU A 833 -32.86 1.59 -5.99
C LEU A 833 -32.35 0.51 -5.03
N TYR A 834 -33.17 -0.50 -4.73
CA TYR A 834 -32.76 -1.63 -3.90
C TYR A 834 -31.53 -2.35 -4.47
N VAL A 835 -31.57 -2.72 -5.75
CA VAL A 835 -30.43 -3.39 -6.43
C VAL A 835 -29.20 -2.48 -6.47
N PHE A 836 -29.37 -1.19 -6.77
CA PHE A 836 -28.26 -0.24 -6.77
C PHE A 836 -27.61 -0.09 -5.37
N LEU A 837 -28.39 0.01 -4.30
CA LEU A 837 -27.88 0.16 -2.95
C LEU A 837 -27.13 -1.09 -2.47
N ILE A 838 -27.63 -2.29 -2.80
CA ILE A 838 -26.91 -3.54 -2.57
C ILE A 838 -25.58 -3.53 -3.32
N ALA A 839 -25.62 -3.24 -4.62
CA ALA A 839 -24.42 -3.20 -5.44
C ALA A 839 -23.39 -2.20 -4.86
N SER A 840 -23.84 -1.03 -4.41
CA SER A 840 -22.98 -0.02 -3.77
C SER A 840 -22.28 -0.54 -2.50
N VAL A 841 -23.03 -1.22 -1.61
CA VAL A 841 -22.48 -1.80 -0.37
C VAL A 841 -21.49 -2.92 -0.67
N PHE A 842 -21.87 -3.91 -1.49
CA PHE A 842 -21.01 -5.06 -1.76
C PHE A 842 -19.80 -4.72 -2.63
N SER A 843 -19.89 -3.70 -3.50
CA SER A 843 -18.74 -3.24 -4.29
C SER A 843 -17.60 -2.73 -3.41
N TYR A 844 -17.88 -2.23 -2.20
CA TYR A 844 -16.82 -1.80 -1.29
C TYR A 844 -15.95 -2.96 -0.79
N GLY A 845 -16.45 -4.20 -0.87
CA GLY A 845 -15.65 -5.40 -0.63
C GLY A 845 -14.45 -5.50 -1.59
N SER A 846 -14.56 -5.03 -2.83
CA SER A 846 -13.43 -5.01 -3.76
C SER A 846 -12.34 -4.02 -3.31
N ILE A 847 -12.73 -2.85 -2.77
CA ILE A 847 -11.78 -1.86 -2.21
C ILE A 847 -11.11 -2.39 -0.95
N ALA A 848 -11.87 -3.04 -0.06
CA ALA A 848 -11.32 -3.70 1.12
C ALA A 848 -10.30 -4.79 0.72
N MET A 849 -10.58 -5.56 -0.35
CA MET A 849 -9.64 -6.53 -0.89
C MET A 849 -8.42 -5.86 -1.54
N THR A 850 -8.60 -4.80 -2.34
CA THR A 850 -7.46 -4.06 -2.94
C THR A 850 -6.54 -3.49 -1.86
N TYR A 851 -7.10 -2.94 -0.77
CA TYR A 851 -6.33 -2.24 0.26
C TYR A 851 -5.78 -3.16 1.36
N PHE A 852 -6.62 -4.03 1.95
CA PHE A 852 -6.19 -4.96 3.00
C PHE A 852 -5.85 -6.33 2.43
N GLY A 853 -6.70 -6.85 1.56
CA GLY A 853 -6.53 -8.18 0.94
C GLY A 853 -5.17 -8.34 0.28
N VAL A 854 -4.81 -7.43 -0.63
CA VAL A 854 -3.54 -7.52 -1.35
C VAL A 854 -2.33 -7.32 -0.43
N ASN A 855 -2.38 -6.36 0.51
CA ASN A 855 -1.25 -6.06 1.39
C ASN A 855 -0.91 -7.18 2.38
N PHE A 856 -1.93 -7.94 2.82
CA PHE A 856 -1.77 -8.94 3.88
C PHE A 856 -1.91 -10.39 3.41
N TYR A 857 -2.59 -10.66 2.30
CA TYR A 857 -2.94 -12.03 1.86
C TYR A 857 -2.40 -12.41 0.48
N LEU A 858 -1.85 -11.47 -0.29
CA LEU A 858 -1.31 -11.73 -1.62
C LEU A 858 0.13 -11.24 -1.73
N THR A 859 0.86 -11.75 -2.72
CA THR A 859 2.22 -11.32 -3.04
C THR A 859 2.24 -10.23 -4.11
N GLY A 860 3.18 -9.28 -4.06
CA GLY A 860 3.34 -8.25 -5.10
C GLY A 860 4.49 -7.28 -4.86
N MET A 861 4.92 -6.57 -5.90
CA MET A 861 5.98 -5.55 -5.90
C MET A 861 5.63 -4.29 -5.09
N HIS A 862 4.37 -4.15 -4.70
CA HIS A 862 3.87 -3.05 -3.89
C HIS A 862 3.83 -3.36 -2.38
N SER A 863 4.50 -4.41 -1.92
CA SER A 863 4.55 -4.85 -0.52
C SER A 863 5.42 -3.96 0.38
N TYR A 864 5.51 -2.66 0.11
CA TYR A 864 6.23 -1.68 0.94
C TYR A 864 5.60 -1.47 2.33
N ALA A 865 4.36 -1.95 2.52
CA ALA A 865 3.64 -1.96 3.79
C ALA A 865 3.26 -3.39 4.22
N SER A 866 4.10 -4.37 3.89
CA SER A 866 3.89 -5.76 4.35
C SER A 866 4.09 -5.85 5.86
N GLY A 867 3.11 -6.46 6.54
CA GLY A 867 3.15 -6.78 7.96
C GLY A 867 2.65 -8.20 8.18
N ASP A 868 2.75 -8.70 9.41
CA ASP A 868 2.27 -10.05 9.79
C ASP A 868 0.85 -10.30 9.26
N LEU A 869 0.61 -11.48 8.66
CA LEU A 869 -0.73 -11.93 8.26
C LEU A 869 -1.68 -11.86 9.48
N PRO A 870 -2.58 -10.86 9.58
CA PRO A 870 -3.48 -10.81 10.70
C PRO A 870 -4.60 -11.83 10.42
N PRO A 871 -4.94 -12.72 11.37
CA PRO A 871 -6.12 -13.56 11.18
C PRO A 871 -7.35 -12.68 10.98
N VAL A 872 -8.24 -13.05 10.04
CA VAL A 872 -9.50 -12.34 9.83
C VAL A 872 -10.27 -12.31 11.14
N HIS A 873 -10.42 -11.13 11.72
CA HIS A 873 -11.06 -10.98 13.02
C HIS A 873 -12.56 -11.33 12.94
N ILE A 874 -13.11 -11.93 14.00
CA ILE A 874 -14.52 -12.37 14.05
C ILE A 874 -15.52 -11.25 13.74
N SER A 875 -15.15 -10.00 14.03
CA SER A 875 -15.95 -8.81 13.71
C SER A 875 -16.24 -8.66 12.21
N VAL A 876 -15.37 -9.13 11.32
CA VAL A 876 -15.59 -9.08 9.87
C VAL A 876 -16.74 -10.00 9.47
N TYR A 877 -16.78 -11.22 10.00
CA TYR A 877 -17.87 -12.16 9.74
C TYR A 877 -19.20 -11.69 10.35
N ILE A 878 -19.16 -11.12 11.56
CA ILE A 878 -20.33 -10.50 12.19
C ILE A 878 -20.86 -9.34 11.33
N ALA A 879 -19.97 -8.45 10.86
CA ALA A 879 -20.34 -7.35 10.00
C ALA A 879 -20.99 -7.83 8.69
N LEU A 880 -20.41 -8.86 8.04
CA LEU A 880 -20.99 -9.45 6.83
C LEU A 880 -22.38 -10.07 7.10
N GLY A 881 -22.54 -10.78 8.22
CA GLY A 881 -23.83 -11.31 8.66
C GLY A 881 -24.88 -10.21 8.87
N CYS A 882 -24.51 -9.10 9.51
CA CYS A 882 -25.36 -7.93 9.68
C CYS A 882 -25.75 -7.28 8.35
N ILE A 883 -24.81 -7.15 7.41
CA ILE A 883 -25.08 -6.61 6.07
C ILE A 883 -26.09 -7.50 5.34
N LEU A 884 -25.89 -8.81 5.32
CA LEU A 884 -26.80 -9.77 4.70
C LEU A 884 -28.20 -9.71 5.32
N LEU A 885 -28.29 -9.62 6.66
CA LEU A 885 -29.54 -9.48 7.38
C LEU A 885 -30.27 -8.19 6.99
N ILE A 886 -29.59 -7.04 6.99
CA ILE A 886 -30.16 -5.75 6.59
C ILE A 886 -30.65 -5.81 5.14
N THR A 887 -29.87 -6.40 4.23
CA THR A 887 -30.25 -6.59 2.83
C THR A 887 -31.53 -7.42 2.69
N ALA A 888 -31.64 -8.52 3.44
CA ALA A 888 -32.83 -9.38 3.42
C ALA A 888 -34.07 -8.66 3.97
N LEU A 889 -33.93 -7.93 5.09
CA LEU A 889 -35.04 -7.18 5.69
C LEU A 889 -35.50 -6.02 4.79
N ALA A 890 -34.55 -5.33 4.15
CA ALA A 890 -34.81 -4.22 3.23
C ALA A 890 -35.64 -4.64 2.01
N PHE A 891 -35.65 -5.92 1.63
CA PHE A 891 -36.43 -6.43 0.50
C PHE A 891 -37.93 -6.11 0.64
N ARG A 892 -38.47 -6.10 1.86
CA ARG A 892 -39.88 -5.77 2.13
C ARG A 892 -40.23 -4.32 1.78
N GLY A 893 -39.27 -3.40 1.89
CA GLY A 893 -39.43 -1.99 1.60
C GLY A 893 -38.86 -1.54 0.26
N ARG A 894 -38.54 -2.48 -0.65
CA ARG A 894 -37.83 -2.20 -1.92
C ARG A 894 -38.58 -1.30 -2.91
N ASP A 895 -39.90 -1.19 -2.79
CA ASP A 895 -40.74 -0.44 -3.74
C ASP A 895 -40.54 1.07 -3.55
N VAL A 896 -39.54 1.62 -4.24
CA VAL A 896 -39.15 3.03 -4.25
C VAL A 896 -38.88 3.46 -5.69
N LYS A 897 -39.47 4.57 -6.13
CA LYS A 897 -39.29 5.10 -7.48
C LYS A 897 -37.84 5.53 -7.72
N THR A 898 -37.30 5.13 -8.87
CA THR A 898 -35.98 5.58 -9.34
C THR A 898 -35.96 7.08 -9.64
N ILE A 899 -34.75 7.65 -9.76
CA ILE A 899 -34.50 9.08 -9.93
C ILE A 899 -34.33 9.44 -11.39
#